data_AF-A0A0A7CP89-F1
#
_entry.id   AF-A0A0A7CP89-F1
#
_cell.length_a   1.000
_cell.length_b   1.000
_cell.length_c   1.000
_cell.angle_alpha   90.00
_cell.angle_beta   90.00
_cell.angle_gamma   90.00
#
_symmetry.space_group_name_H-M   'P 1'
#
loop_
_entity.id
_entity.type
_entity.pdbx_description
1 polymer ?
#
loop_
_entity_poly.entity_id
_entity_poly.type
_entity_poly.pdbx_seq_one_letter_code
_entity_poly.pdbx_strand_id
1 'polypeptide(L)'
;MWVFVPLAALVVAVASQLVIPGVVYSPEHRPGYPLAPEDVVDTTQIAMGIDADFALLAPYYQLVRTYQPTFHGVAITPIAAQHSLQLYLGIDVDGADYEAQTDAVISALLTHPSTVSAVILGSDSVLRSSTASLIQQVRALRARVRAETRVGSLKIGTAQRLTDWLDPELSANMSALEAAVDVIGVNFFPFTEPGFTLEDPIALIDENWPLLQAQYPSSKLTITETGYPTSTATQAATYFNAFASSSYAPLGFYYTFFDRQKSDPNGDVVEFGLFTADGVSKGILPDLSTYQNESGAFASVIPGACYSPFHLDSYPLNGVAHGSLYTGMNNDFALMKKYVAVVRTYYSNYMGIDIAPIAAANGLPLFLGVFMTDQKWYDAQVSAAINGAVNHPSTVQAILVGNENVVPNGPYSASFISGQISYIRSKVLEQSNGKVRVPLGTVQRINEWLNPAIRSEMLALAANSDIIGVNIYPFFDNSYNGANPTALLNAQWNKMLALYPAAKLRLTETGFATGGAPSPISPRVVPSLANAINYYNGLLNWQPVAGGGEAFWYTFFDLRADDRTQPYALETYFGFFTAAGQQKAPGYPALYEPFVYPAFTPAVTTRAPTPAPVTAKPTPAPVVSTVAPGAPRLLRGANYDPFHNPSYPKDLNALGAAITADLQVVRKYFKIVRTVYANFYNINIAPYLAQAQLDVYLGIYMTRESWYASQVNSAVTAVVQYGAHVRAVLVGNENLNMNEAFSATEILVQVAAVKKQIAAAAQRSVPIGTVQTAQTWLGNVAGLPALAAAIDIIGVTYQPFLDGPYDPNNPMAGLSRTWAQLKAKYPAAKLRLVDVSFPSAVVPSGYNKVASLELEQAFYTALVQWTATNCPTSESFWGPFFDMPALGRTGGFYTSARAPKSTLFPYLL
;
A
#
# COMPACT_ATOMS: atom_id res chain seq x y z
N MET A 1 -35.29 0.86 -44.54
CA MET A 1 -36.61 0.45 -44.00
C MET A 1 -36.41 0.25 -42.51
N TRP A 2 -36.84 1.24 -41.72
CA TRP A 2 -36.61 1.31 -40.27
C TRP A 2 -37.73 0.56 -39.56
N VAL A 3 -37.40 -0.37 -38.68
CA VAL A 3 -38.36 -0.97 -37.74
C VAL A 3 -38.05 -0.39 -36.36
N PHE A 4 -38.95 0.46 -35.89
CA PHE A 4 -39.05 0.93 -34.52
C PHE A 4 -39.52 -0.23 -33.62
N VAL A 5 -38.84 -0.42 -32.49
CA VAL A 5 -39.39 -1.17 -31.34
C VAL A 5 -39.64 -0.13 -30.23
N PRO A 6 -40.84 -0.09 -29.62
CA PRO A 6 -41.22 0.97 -28.70
C PRO A 6 -40.49 0.83 -27.36
N LEU A 7 -40.08 1.97 -26.80
CA LEU A 7 -39.58 2.08 -25.43
C LEU A 7 -40.69 1.62 -24.46
N ALA A 8 -40.56 0.40 -23.94
CA ALA A 8 -41.17 0.07 -22.67
C ALA A 8 -40.35 0.78 -21.58
N ALA A 9 -41.00 1.61 -20.77
CA ALA A 9 -40.41 2.24 -19.61
C ALA A 9 -39.95 1.15 -18.64
N LEU A 10 -38.68 0.78 -18.72
CA LEU A 10 -38.02 0.03 -17.67
C LEU A 10 -37.82 1.04 -16.53
N VAL A 11 -38.71 1.00 -15.54
CA VAL A 11 -38.39 1.52 -14.21
C VAL A 11 -37.25 0.64 -13.71
N VAL A 12 -36.02 1.05 -14.02
CA VAL A 12 -34.85 0.53 -13.34
C VAL A 12 -35.00 1.01 -11.90
N ALA A 13 -35.36 0.08 -11.01
CA ALA A 13 -35.10 0.29 -9.59
C ALA A 13 -33.59 0.56 -9.48
N VAL A 14 -33.24 1.83 -9.31
CA VAL A 14 -31.88 2.22 -8.97
C VAL A 14 -31.67 1.63 -7.58
N ALA A 15 -30.95 0.52 -7.49
CA ALA A 15 -30.42 0.07 -6.21
C ALA A 15 -29.56 1.24 -5.70
N SER A 16 -30.04 1.94 -4.67
CA SER A 16 -29.28 2.99 -4.00
C SER A 16 -27.97 2.37 -3.52
N GLN A 17 -26.86 2.78 -4.12
CA GLN A 17 -25.54 2.31 -3.75
C GLN A 17 -25.25 2.80 -2.32
N LEU A 18 -25.00 1.85 -1.42
CA LEU A 18 -24.75 2.10 -0.01
C LEU A 18 -23.45 2.90 0.14
N VAL A 19 -23.53 4.17 0.55
CA VAL A 19 -22.37 5.01 0.86
C VAL A 19 -22.05 4.81 2.34
N ILE A 20 -20.97 4.10 2.68
CA ILE A 20 -20.50 4.08 4.06
C ILE A 20 -19.96 5.46 4.47
N PRO A 21 -20.46 6.03 5.59
CA PRO A 21 -19.97 7.28 6.17
C PRO A 21 -18.50 7.16 6.63
N GLY A 22 -17.90 8.24 7.12
CA GLY A 22 -16.68 8.13 7.94
C GLY A 22 -16.93 7.29 9.20
N VAL A 23 -15.89 6.94 9.93
CA VAL A 23 -16.03 6.25 11.22
C VAL A 23 -15.16 6.88 12.30
N VAL A 24 -15.64 6.88 13.54
CA VAL A 24 -14.82 7.26 14.68
C VAL A 24 -13.99 6.06 15.15
N TYR A 25 -12.74 6.32 15.53
CA TYR A 25 -11.80 5.32 16.01
C TYR A 25 -11.15 5.78 17.32
N SER A 26 -10.97 4.82 18.22
CA SER A 26 -10.12 4.94 19.42
C SER A 26 -9.40 3.60 19.64
N PRO A 27 -8.08 3.58 19.95
CA PRO A 27 -7.34 2.37 20.28
C PRO A 27 -7.67 1.78 21.67
N GLU A 28 -8.44 2.51 22.48
CA GLU A 28 -8.80 2.13 23.86
C GLU A 28 -9.62 0.84 23.96
N HIS A 29 -10.11 0.31 22.83
CA HIS A 29 -10.85 -0.95 22.79
C HIS A 29 -10.01 -2.18 23.13
N ARG A 30 -8.70 -2.14 22.89
CA ARG A 30 -7.86 -3.33 22.94
C ARG A 30 -7.72 -3.87 24.36
N PRO A 31 -7.87 -5.19 24.58
CA PRO A 31 -7.50 -5.80 25.85
C PRO A 31 -6.03 -5.51 26.18
N GLY A 32 -5.80 -4.81 27.29
CA GLY A 32 -4.45 -4.41 27.72
C GLY A 32 -3.99 -3.04 27.24
N TYR A 33 -4.85 -2.26 26.55
CA TYR A 33 -4.61 -0.82 26.41
C TYR A 33 -4.69 -0.16 27.80
N PRO A 34 -3.70 0.66 28.19
CA PRO A 34 -3.65 1.27 29.52
C PRO A 34 -4.74 2.33 29.67
N LEU A 35 -5.67 2.12 30.60
CA LEU A 35 -6.80 3.02 30.90
C LEU A 35 -6.68 3.69 32.26
N ALA A 36 -6.06 3.02 33.24
CA ALA A 36 -5.83 3.57 34.56
C ALA A 36 -4.43 4.20 34.66
N PRO A 37 -4.22 5.24 35.49
CA PRO A 37 -2.91 5.85 35.69
C PRO A 37 -1.80 4.87 36.14
N GLU A 38 -2.19 3.78 36.81
CA GLU A 38 -1.29 2.71 37.25
C GLU A 38 -0.94 1.68 36.16
N ASP A 39 -1.64 1.68 35.03
CA ASP A 39 -1.38 0.73 33.95
C ASP A 39 -0.02 1.01 33.28
N VAL A 40 0.69 -0.06 32.93
CA VAL A 40 1.98 0.06 32.26
C VAL A 40 1.78 0.50 30.81
N VAL A 41 2.31 1.68 30.47
CA VAL A 41 2.28 2.19 29.09
C VAL A 41 3.40 1.56 28.26
N ASP A 42 3.00 0.75 27.26
CA ASP A 42 3.88 0.27 26.20
C ASP A 42 3.50 0.91 24.86
N THR A 43 4.21 1.98 24.51
CA THR A 43 3.96 2.74 23.27
C THR A 43 4.22 1.93 22.00
N THR A 44 5.04 0.87 22.06
CA THR A 44 5.27 -0.02 20.90
C THR A 44 4.06 -0.91 20.68
N GLN A 45 3.49 -1.49 21.74
CA GLN A 45 2.27 -2.29 21.64
C GLN A 45 1.07 -1.44 21.22
N ILE A 46 0.96 -0.21 21.72
CA ILE A 46 -0.09 0.72 21.29
C ILE A 46 0.04 1.04 19.79
N ALA A 47 1.26 1.34 19.30
CA ALA A 47 1.49 1.60 17.88
C ALA A 47 1.20 0.40 16.98
N MET A 48 1.67 -0.80 17.37
CA MET A 48 1.33 -2.05 16.68
C MET A 48 -0.17 -2.33 16.71
N GLY A 49 -0.82 -1.92 17.80
CA GLY A 49 -2.26 -2.05 17.95
C GLY A 49 -3.01 -1.19 16.95
N ILE A 50 -2.72 0.11 16.93
CA ILE A 50 -3.33 1.05 15.98
C ILE A 50 -3.09 0.60 14.53
N ASP A 51 -1.89 0.10 14.21
CA ASP A 51 -1.58 -0.42 12.87
C ASP A 51 -2.48 -1.60 12.47
N ALA A 52 -2.65 -2.58 13.37
CA ALA A 52 -3.52 -3.72 13.12
C ALA A 52 -5.01 -3.34 13.06
N ASP A 53 -5.44 -2.32 13.81
CA ASP A 53 -6.80 -1.80 13.74
C ASP A 53 -7.07 -1.12 12.40
N PHE A 54 -6.15 -0.26 11.95
CA PHE A 54 -6.25 0.40 10.65
C PHE A 54 -6.17 -0.59 9.49
N ALA A 55 -5.38 -1.66 9.60
CA ALA A 55 -5.40 -2.74 8.62
C ALA A 55 -6.77 -3.45 8.51
N LEU A 56 -7.50 -3.56 9.62
CA LEU A 56 -8.85 -4.15 9.65
C LEU A 56 -9.94 -3.16 9.18
N LEU A 57 -9.76 -1.88 9.48
CA LEU A 57 -10.71 -0.80 9.18
C LEU A 57 -10.61 -0.29 7.74
N ALA A 58 -9.39 -0.18 7.19
CA ALA A 58 -9.13 0.40 5.86
C ALA A 58 -9.85 -0.26 4.68
N PRO A 59 -10.16 -1.58 4.70
CA PRO A 59 -11.01 -2.18 3.67
C PRO A 59 -12.43 -1.60 3.61
N TYR A 60 -12.94 -1.03 4.71
CA TYR A 60 -14.31 -0.52 4.82
C TYR A 60 -14.40 1.01 4.78
N TYR A 61 -13.38 1.70 5.31
CA TYR A 61 -13.37 3.14 5.53
C TYR A 61 -12.07 3.77 5.03
N GLN A 62 -12.16 4.99 4.50
CA GLN A 62 -11.04 5.83 4.09
C GLN A 62 -10.93 7.12 4.93
N LEU A 63 -11.98 7.50 5.66
CA LEU A 63 -12.03 8.68 6.50
C LEU A 63 -12.33 8.29 7.94
N VAL A 64 -11.40 8.63 8.83
CA VAL A 64 -11.45 8.28 10.24
C VAL A 64 -11.42 9.54 11.09
N ARG A 65 -12.35 9.64 12.04
CA ARG A 65 -12.31 10.65 13.09
C ARG A 65 -11.72 10.06 14.35
N THR A 66 -10.86 10.80 15.03
CA THR A 66 -10.37 10.44 16.37
C THR A 66 -10.64 11.56 17.36
N TYR A 67 -10.63 11.27 18.65
CA TYR A 67 -10.75 12.29 19.69
C TYR A 67 -9.43 12.99 20.03
N GLN A 68 -8.31 12.35 19.68
CA GLN A 68 -6.95 12.85 19.93
C GLN A 68 -6.03 12.53 18.74
N PRO A 69 -4.99 13.33 18.48
CA PRO A 69 -3.95 13.02 17.50
C PRO A 69 -2.87 12.05 18.03
N THR A 70 -2.72 11.94 19.35
CA THR A 70 -1.86 10.95 19.99
C THR A 70 -2.58 10.22 21.10
N PHE A 71 -2.21 8.96 21.30
CA PHE A 71 -2.73 8.09 22.35
C PHE A 71 -1.53 7.56 23.15
N HIS A 72 -1.38 8.02 24.40
CA HIS A 72 -0.18 7.79 25.24
C HIS A 72 1.14 8.12 24.51
N GLY A 73 1.16 9.22 23.76
CA GLY A 73 2.34 9.68 23.00
C GLY A 73 2.56 8.97 21.65
N VAL A 74 1.72 8.00 21.28
CA VAL A 74 1.75 7.38 19.95
C VAL A 74 0.93 8.21 18.97
N ALA A 75 1.59 8.79 17.96
CA ALA A 75 0.92 9.56 16.91
C ALA A 75 0.20 8.65 15.92
N ILE A 76 -1.08 8.92 15.67
CA ILE A 76 -1.89 8.08 14.76
C ILE A 76 -1.64 8.39 13.29
N THR A 77 -1.26 9.63 12.96
CA THR A 77 -1.18 10.11 11.57
C THR A 77 -0.17 9.33 10.71
N PRO A 78 1.05 9.02 11.16
CA PRO A 78 1.98 8.21 10.39
C PRO A 78 1.45 6.79 10.11
N ILE A 79 0.67 6.23 11.03
CA ILE A 79 0.08 4.89 10.88
C ILE A 79 -1.08 4.95 9.89
N ALA A 80 -1.97 5.94 10.02
CA ALA A 80 -3.07 6.16 9.08
C ALA A 80 -2.56 6.34 7.63
N ALA A 81 -1.47 7.09 7.44
CA ALA A 81 -0.85 7.29 6.14
C ALA A 81 -0.39 5.97 5.47
N GLN A 82 0.07 4.99 6.25
CA GLN A 82 0.48 3.68 5.72
C GLN A 82 -0.70 2.89 5.14
N HIS A 83 -1.89 3.09 5.69
CA HIS A 83 -3.14 2.45 5.27
C HIS A 83 -3.97 3.32 4.31
N SER A 84 -3.41 4.44 3.83
CA SER A 84 -4.10 5.40 2.95
C SER A 84 -5.41 5.96 3.55
N LEU A 85 -5.46 6.10 4.87
CA LEU A 85 -6.58 6.69 5.59
C LEU A 85 -6.41 8.21 5.73
N GLN A 86 -7.50 8.95 5.59
CA GLN A 86 -7.62 10.37 5.90
C GLN A 86 -8.16 10.57 7.31
N LEU A 87 -7.73 11.64 7.98
CA LEU A 87 -8.05 11.90 9.38
C LEU A 87 -8.81 13.20 9.63
N TYR A 88 -9.83 13.11 10.48
CA TYR A 88 -10.37 14.21 11.27
C TYR A 88 -9.81 14.09 12.69
N LEU A 89 -8.74 14.83 12.98
CA LEU A 89 -8.06 14.77 14.27
C LEU A 89 -8.84 15.55 15.33
N GLY A 90 -9.23 14.91 16.42
CA GLY A 90 -9.85 15.59 17.56
C GLY A 90 -8.82 16.21 18.51
N ILE A 91 -9.20 17.26 19.24
CA ILE A 91 -8.47 17.74 20.42
C ILE A 91 -9.51 17.94 21.53
N ASP A 92 -9.30 17.32 22.69
CA ASP A 92 -10.08 17.62 23.88
C ASP A 92 -9.64 18.96 24.47
N VAL A 93 -10.58 19.90 24.51
CA VAL A 93 -10.35 21.31 24.86
C VAL A 93 -10.27 21.57 26.36
N ASP A 94 -10.70 20.58 27.15
CA ASP A 94 -10.64 20.61 28.62
C ASP A 94 -9.57 19.64 29.16
N GLY A 95 -8.85 18.94 28.28
CA GLY A 95 -7.83 17.96 28.63
C GLY A 95 -6.57 18.59 29.22
N ALA A 96 -5.99 17.96 30.26
CA ALA A 96 -4.75 18.42 30.88
C ALA A 96 -3.54 18.40 29.93
N ASP A 97 -3.63 17.65 28.83
CA ASP A 97 -2.63 17.49 27.77
C ASP A 97 -2.94 18.32 26.50
N TYR A 98 -3.87 19.28 26.57
CA TYR A 98 -4.30 20.11 25.44
C TYR A 98 -3.14 20.66 24.59
N GLU A 99 -2.11 21.23 25.22
CA GLU A 99 -0.96 21.78 24.50
C GLU A 99 -0.13 20.69 23.80
N ALA A 100 0.05 19.52 24.43
CA ALA A 100 0.78 18.40 23.83
C ALA A 100 0.01 17.81 22.64
N GLN A 101 -1.31 17.70 22.72
CA GLN A 101 -2.15 17.27 21.61
C GLN A 101 -2.15 18.32 20.48
N THR A 102 -2.13 19.62 20.82
CA THR A 102 -1.98 20.70 19.83
C THR A 102 -0.63 20.60 19.10
N ASP A 103 0.47 20.35 19.82
CA ASP A 103 1.79 20.12 19.23
C ASP A 103 1.82 18.89 18.31
N ALA A 104 1.11 17.83 18.69
CA ALA A 104 0.98 16.63 17.86
C ALA A 104 0.23 16.90 16.56
N VAL A 105 -0.81 17.75 16.56
CA VAL A 105 -1.46 18.20 15.32
C VAL A 105 -0.47 18.97 14.42
N ILE A 106 0.31 19.88 14.98
CA ILE A 106 1.33 20.62 14.20
C ILE A 106 2.35 19.64 13.60
N SER A 107 2.83 18.66 14.37
CA SER A 107 3.74 17.62 13.90
C SER A 107 3.13 16.75 12.78
N ALA A 108 1.85 16.38 12.92
CA ALA A 108 1.11 15.63 11.91
C ALA A 108 1.01 16.42 10.59
N LEU A 109 0.71 17.71 10.66
CA LEU A 109 0.62 18.59 9.48
C LEU A 109 1.98 18.84 8.82
N LEU A 110 3.08 18.85 9.60
CA LEU A 110 4.43 19.00 9.07
C LEU A 110 4.92 17.75 8.34
N THR A 111 4.55 16.57 8.84
CA THR A 111 5.11 15.29 8.37
C THR A 111 4.20 14.56 7.39
N HIS A 112 2.88 14.69 7.53
CA HIS A 112 1.86 14.00 6.74
C HIS A 112 0.68 14.93 6.40
N PRO A 113 0.92 16.10 5.77
CA PRO A 113 -0.12 17.10 5.51
C PRO A 113 -1.29 16.57 4.68
N SER A 114 -1.04 15.62 3.78
CA SER A 114 -2.07 15.02 2.93
C SER A 114 -3.00 14.08 3.67
N THR A 115 -2.59 13.58 4.84
CA THR A 115 -3.33 12.61 5.67
C THR A 115 -4.35 13.30 6.58
N VAL A 116 -4.18 14.58 6.89
CA VAL A 116 -5.05 15.32 7.81
C VAL A 116 -6.04 16.18 7.03
N SER A 117 -7.31 15.80 7.03
CA SER A 117 -8.38 16.51 6.31
C SER A 117 -9.02 17.63 7.14
N ALA A 118 -9.12 17.45 8.47
CA ALA A 118 -9.63 18.46 9.38
C ALA A 118 -9.12 18.25 10.81
N VAL A 119 -9.23 19.29 11.63
CA VAL A 119 -9.03 19.21 13.10
C VAL A 119 -10.31 19.66 13.79
N ILE A 120 -10.83 18.85 14.71
CA ILE A 120 -12.08 19.10 15.45
C ILE A 120 -11.72 19.41 16.91
N LEU A 121 -11.87 20.67 17.32
CA LEU A 121 -11.63 21.11 18.69
C LEU A 121 -12.91 20.98 19.51
N GLY A 122 -12.88 20.12 20.51
CA GLY A 122 -13.99 19.86 21.40
C GLY A 122 -15.06 18.95 20.79
N SER A 123 -15.55 18.03 21.61
CA SER A 123 -16.72 17.20 21.36
C SER A 123 -17.64 17.34 22.58
N ASP A 124 -18.89 17.78 22.37
CA ASP A 124 -19.89 18.04 23.42
C ASP A 124 -19.35 18.90 24.59
N SER A 125 -18.47 19.84 24.24
CA SER A 125 -17.70 20.64 25.19
C SER A 125 -18.43 21.92 25.59
N VAL A 126 -19.42 22.41 24.85
CA VAL A 126 -20.08 23.70 25.16
C VAL A 126 -20.88 23.68 26.47
N LEU A 127 -21.17 22.49 27.02
CA LEU A 127 -21.72 22.33 28.36
C LEU A 127 -20.68 22.51 29.47
N ARG A 128 -19.42 22.21 29.18
CA ARG A 128 -18.30 22.19 30.15
C ARG A 128 -17.43 23.43 30.04
N SER A 129 -17.40 24.02 28.85
CA SER A 129 -16.49 25.07 28.43
C SER A 129 -17.28 26.17 27.70
N SER A 130 -16.97 27.43 27.99
CA SER A 130 -17.65 28.55 27.32
C SER A 130 -17.30 28.59 25.82
N THR A 131 -18.27 28.96 24.98
CA THR A 131 -18.04 29.16 23.53
C THR A 131 -16.93 30.18 23.25
N ALA A 132 -16.78 31.19 24.11
CA ALA A 132 -15.71 32.19 24.00
C ALA A 132 -14.31 31.57 24.14
N SER A 133 -14.12 30.66 25.11
CA SER A 133 -12.86 29.92 25.30
C SER A 133 -12.55 29.04 24.08
N LEU A 134 -13.56 28.30 23.60
CA LEU A 134 -13.42 27.44 22.43
C LEU A 134 -13.07 28.23 21.16
N ILE A 135 -13.71 29.39 20.94
CA ILE A 135 -13.38 30.31 19.84
C ILE A 135 -11.92 30.80 19.95
N GLN A 136 -11.46 31.13 21.16
CA GLN A 136 -10.08 31.55 21.39
C GLN A 136 -9.09 30.42 21.03
N GLN A 137 -9.37 29.20 21.46
CA GLN A 137 -8.56 28.02 21.15
C GLN A 137 -8.52 27.72 19.64
N VAL A 138 -9.66 27.79 18.94
CA VAL A 138 -9.74 27.66 17.47
C VAL A 138 -8.86 28.71 16.79
N ARG A 139 -8.94 29.98 17.23
CA ARG A 139 -8.11 31.07 16.69
C ARG A 139 -6.63 30.85 16.98
N ALA A 140 -6.28 30.35 18.16
CA ALA A 140 -4.91 30.06 18.56
C ALA A 140 -4.32 28.93 17.70
N LEU A 141 -5.00 27.79 17.56
CA LEU A 141 -4.56 26.71 16.68
C LEU A 141 -4.42 27.22 15.24
N ARG A 142 -5.40 27.97 14.71
CA ARG A 142 -5.33 28.51 13.36
C ARG A 142 -4.11 29.43 13.18
N ALA A 143 -3.76 30.22 14.19
CA ALA A 143 -2.55 31.04 14.17
C ALA A 143 -1.27 30.19 14.18
N ARG A 144 -1.20 29.15 15.02
CA ARG A 144 -0.08 28.21 15.07
C ARG A 144 0.11 27.46 13.75
N VAL A 145 -0.96 26.89 13.18
CA VAL A 145 -0.91 26.19 11.88
C VAL A 145 -0.34 27.09 10.78
N ARG A 146 -0.77 28.35 10.71
CA ARG A 146 -0.24 29.32 9.73
C ARG A 146 1.22 29.71 9.97
N ALA A 147 1.63 29.79 11.23
CA ALA A 147 2.99 30.20 11.59
C ALA A 147 3.99 29.06 11.43
N GLU A 148 3.59 27.83 11.76
CA GLU A 148 4.50 26.70 11.95
C GLU A 148 4.45 25.71 10.77
N THR A 149 3.40 25.71 9.95
CA THR A 149 3.21 24.74 8.85
C THR A 149 3.09 25.41 7.48
N ARG A 150 3.20 24.63 6.41
CA ARG A 150 2.97 25.10 5.01
C ARG A 150 1.57 24.73 4.49
N VAL A 151 0.68 24.25 5.35
CA VAL A 151 -0.66 23.83 4.94
C VAL A 151 -1.53 25.07 4.72
N GLY A 152 -1.87 25.34 3.47
CA GLY A 152 -2.60 26.56 3.08
C GLY A 152 -4.10 26.55 3.41
N SER A 153 -4.71 25.38 3.61
CA SER A 153 -6.18 25.25 3.72
C SER A 153 -6.64 24.10 4.63
N LEU A 154 -6.17 24.07 5.89
CA LEU A 154 -6.67 23.12 6.89
C LEU A 154 -8.04 23.57 7.41
N LYS A 155 -9.03 22.68 7.39
CA LYS A 155 -10.33 22.91 8.03
C LYS A 155 -10.21 22.73 9.54
N ILE A 156 -10.63 23.73 10.31
CA ILE A 156 -10.70 23.65 11.78
C ILE A 156 -12.14 23.77 12.22
N GLY A 157 -12.63 22.76 12.94
CA GLY A 157 -14.01 22.60 13.35
C GLY A 157 -14.20 22.44 14.85
N THR A 158 -15.46 22.20 15.23
CA THR A 158 -15.86 21.72 16.55
C THR A 158 -17.06 20.78 16.41
N ALA A 159 -17.24 19.83 17.33
CA ALA A 159 -18.37 18.91 17.34
C ALA A 159 -19.23 19.12 18.59
N GLN A 160 -20.51 19.44 18.43
CA GLN A 160 -21.43 19.67 19.56
C GLN A 160 -22.77 18.98 19.29
N ARG A 161 -23.59 18.82 20.34
CA ARG A 161 -24.87 18.13 20.23
C ARG A 161 -25.83 18.93 19.36
N LEU A 162 -26.70 18.23 18.63
CA LEU A 162 -27.78 18.84 17.85
C LEU A 162 -28.57 19.87 18.67
N THR A 163 -28.90 19.52 19.90
CA THR A 163 -29.69 20.36 20.81
C THR A 163 -28.99 21.66 21.15
N ASP A 164 -27.66 21.66 21.31
CA ASP A 164 -26.90 22.88 21.59
C ASP A 164 -26.89 23.82 20.37
N TRP A 165 -26.77 23.27 19.16
CA TRP A 165 -26.82 24.05 17.92
C TRP A 165 -28.18 24.72 17.67
N LEU A 166 -29.27 24.08 18.11
CA LEU A 166 -30.64 24.56 17.91
C LEU A 166 -31.22 25.30 19.11
N ASP A 167 -30.51 25.39 20.23
CA ASP A 167 -30.98 26.06 21.44
C ASP A 167 -31.10 27.59 21.22
N PRO A 168 -32.32 28.17 21.34
CA PRO A 168 -32.51 29.60 21.22
C PRO A 168 -31.70 30.42 22.24
N GLU A 169 -31.46 29.89 23.44
CA GLU A 169 -30.69 30.55 24.49
C GLU A 169 -29.19 30.59 24.17
N LEU A 170 -28.69 29.63 23.39
CA LEU A 170 -27.30 29.58 22.93
C LEU A 170 -27.09 30.19 21.54
N SER A 171 -28.16 30.54 20.81
CA SER A 171 -28.12 31.00 19.42
C SER A 171 -27.05 32.06 19.10
N ALA A 172 -26.91 33.09 19.95
CA ALA A 172 -25.89 34.13 19.78
C ALA A 172 -24.46 33.58 19.97
N ASN A 173 -24.27 32.70 20.95
CA ASN A 173 -22.99 32.06 21.25
C ASN A 173 -22.60 31.05 20.16
N MET A 174 -23.56 30.29 19.64
CA MET A 174 -23.35 29.30 18.59
C MET A 174 -23.12 29.94 17.23
N SER A 175 -23.78 31.07 16.93
CA SER A 175 -23.47 31.88 15.74
C SER A 175 -22.04 32.44 15.79
N ALA A 176 -21.57 32.89 16.96
CA ALA A 176 -20.19 33.34 17.12
C ALA A 176 -19.18 32.19 16.95
N LEU A 177 -19.53 30.99 17.42
CA LEU A 177 -18.72 29.79 17.26
C LEU A 177 -18.66 29.35 15.79
N GLU A 178 -19.81 29.31 15.10
CA GLU A 178 -19.91 29.07 13.66
C GLU A 178 -18.99 29.98 12.85
N ALA A 179 -19.01 31.28 13.14
CA ALA A 179 -18.19 32.25 12.45
C ALA A 179 -16.68 32.01 12.65
N ALA A 180 -16.28 31.34 13.73
CA ALA A 180 -14.89 31.01 14.02
C ALA A 180 -14.40 29.74 13.32
N VAL A 181 -15.29 28.78 13.02
CA VAL A 181 -14.95 27.45 12.51
C VAL A 181 -15.26 27.25 11.02
N ASP A 182 -14.54 26.31 10.41
CA ASP A 182 -14.72 25.85 9.03
C ASP A 182 -15.66 24.63 8.95
N VAL A 183 -15.79 23.89 10.07
CA VAL A 183 -16.66 22.71 10.20
C VAL A 183 -17.52 22.86 11.46
N ILE A 184 -18.83 22.79 11.26
CA ILE A 184 -19.87 22.67 12.28
C ILE A 184 -20.19 21.18 12.41
N GLY A 185 -19.56 20.54 13.38
CA GLY A 185 -19.80 19.14 13.72
C GLY A 185 -21.05 19.00 14.57
N VAL A 186 -21.95 18.13 14.14
CA VAL A 186 -23.20 17.81 14.83
C VAL A 186 -23.13 16.38 15.32
N ASN A 187 -23.13 16.21 16.63
CA ASN A 187 -23.30 14.91 17.28
C ASN A 187 -24.80 14.69 17.49
N PHE A 188 -25.35 13.63 16.91
CA PHE A 188 -26.76 13.33 17.03
C PHE A 188 -27.02 11.84 16.98
N PHE A 189 -27.74 11.34 17.97
CA PHE A 189 -28.11 9.93 18.09
C PHE A 189 -29.63 9.81 18.09
N PRO A 190 -30.28 9.67 16.92
CA PRO A 190 -31.75 9.70 16.83
C PRO A 190 -32.46 8.76 17.80
N PHE A 191 -31.87 7.61 18.13
CA PHE A 191 -32.48 6.61 19.02
C PHE A 191 -32.72 7.10 20.45
N THR A 192 -32.07 8.19 20.88
CA THR A 192 -32.27 8.77 22.21
C THR A 192 -33.48 9.70 22.28
N GLU A 193 -34.03 10.10 21.13
CA GLU A 193 -35.08 11.11 21.05
C GLU A 193 -36.50 10.51 21.06
N PRO A 194 -37.47 11.23 21.66
CA PRO A 194 -38.88 10.89 21.50
C PRO A 194 -39.29 10.87 20.02
N GLY A 195 -39.96 9.81 19.59
CA GLY A 195 -40.46 9.68 18.21
C GLY A 195 -39.55 8.91 17.26
N PHE A 196 -38.37 8.46 17.71
CA PHE A 196 -37.54 7.56 16.92
C PHE A 196 -38.23 6.21 16.66
N THR A 197 -38.14 5.71 15.43
CA THR A 197 -38.58 4.37 15.05
C THR A 197 -37.57 3.72 14.11
N LEU A 198 -37.49 2.38 14.12
CA LEU A 198 -36.67 1.63 13.15
C LEU A 198 -37.36 1.46 11.79
N GLU A 199 -38.64 1.82 11.67
CA GLU A 199 -39.36 1.82 10.38
C GLU A 199 -38.87 2.96 9.49
N ASP A 200 -38.53 4.11 10.09
CA ASP A 200 -37.87 5.23 9.44
C ASP A 200 -36.71 5.77 10.31
N PRO A 201 -35.54 5.11 10.28
CA PRO A 201 -34.44 5.43 11.19
C PRO A 201 -33.82 6.82 10.99
N ILE A 202 -34.09 7.47 9.86
CA ILE A 202 -33.48 8.75 9.45
C ILE A 202 -34.46 9.92 9.57
N ALA A 203 -35.75 9.67 9.82
CA ALA A 203 -36.79 10.70 9.97
C ALA A 203 -36.39 11.88 10.86
N LEU A 204 -35.81 11.62 12.03
CA LEU A 204 -35.41 12.70 12.94
C LEU A 204 -34.21 13.49 12.44
N ILE A 205 -33.33 12.90 11.63
CA ILE A 205 -32.28 13.64 10.93
C ILE A 205 -32.94 14.51 9.85
N ASP A 206 -33.87 13.96 9.07
CA ASP A 206 -34.61 14.70 8.03
C ASP A 206 -35.43 15.88 8.59
N GLU A 207 -35.95 15.74 9.81
CA GLU A 207 -36.69 16.81 10.50
C GLU A 207 -35.75 17.94 10.97
N ASN A 208 -34.61 17.58 11.58
CA ASN A 208 -33.76 18.55 12.26
C ASN A 208 -32.68 19.17 11.36
N TRP A 209 -32.21 18.46 10.34
CA TRP A 209 -31.15 18.96 9.46
C TRP A 209 -31.55 20.23 8.69
N PRO A 210 -32.77 20.38 8.15
CA PRO A 210 -33.23 21.63 7.53
C PRO A 210 -33.26 22.81 8.52
N LEU A 211 -33.52 22.57 9.80
CA LEU A 211 -33.49 23.60 10.83
C LEU A 211 -32.07 24.13 11.04
N LEU A 212 -31.08 23.23 11.08
CA LEU A 212 -29.67 23.61 11.10
C LEU A 212 -29.28 24.40 9.84
N GLN A 213 -29.71 23.96 8.66
CA GLN A 213 -29.43 24.65 7.39
C GLN A 213 -30.09 26.03 7.30
N ALA A 214 -31.20 26.24 8.00
CA ALA A 214 -31.84 27.55 8.10
C ALA A 214 -31.06 28.53 8.98
N GLN A 215 -30.30 28.02 9.97
CA GLN A 215 -29.52 28.85 10.90
C GLN A 215 -28.05 29.01 10.49
N TYR A 216 -27.46 27.99 9.86
CA TYR A 216 -26.03 27.90 9.60
C TYR A 216 -25.70 27.51 8.15
N PRO A 217 -24.53 27.91 7.61
CA PRO A 217 -24.15 27.58 6.24
C PRO A 217 -24.04 26.07 6.02
N SER A 218 -24.85 25.53 5.10
CA SER A 218 -24.84 24.09 4.78
C SER A 218 -23.46 23.55 4.37
N SER A 219 -22.60 24.40 3.82
CA SER A 219 -21.22 24.04 3.44
C SER A 219 -20.30 23.72 4.62
N LYS A 220 -20.69 24.08 5.85
CA LYS A 220 -19.92 23.82 7.08
C LYS A 220 -20.46 22.63 7.88
N LEU A 221 -21.72 22.23 7.66
CA LEU A 221 -22.38 21.20 8.47
C LEU A 221 -21.80 19.81 8.18
N THR A 222 -21.54 19.04 9.23
CA THR A 222 -21.03 17.66 9.16
C THR A 222 -21.62 16.89 10.33
N ILE A 223 -22.18 15.69 10.10
CA ILE A 223 -22.60 14.80 11.21
C ILE A 223 -21.33 14.15 11.75
N THR A 224 -20.83 14.64 12.87
CA THR A 224 -19.55 14.15 13.41
C THR A 224 -19.69 12.87 14.23
N GLU A 225 -20.90 12.56 14.70
CA GLU A 225 -21.26 11.29 15.34
C GLU A 225 -22.74 11.00 15.13
N THR A 226 -23.02 9.78 14.68
CA THR A 226 -24.34 9.15 14.81
C THR A 226 -24.18 7.64 14.90
N GLY A 227 -25.18 6.95 15.44
CA GLY A 227 -25.14 5.49 15.54
C GLY A 227 -26.36 4.93 16.25
N TYR A 228 -26.35 3.60 16.40
CA TYR A 228 -27.40 2.86 17.10
C TYR A 228 -26.76 1.76 17.94
N PRO A 229 -27.27 1.47 19.16
CA PRO A 229 -26.76 0.39 20.00
C PRO A 229 -26.73 -0.96 19.28
N THR A 230 -25.66 -1.71 19.46
CA THR A 230 -25.32 -2.93 18.72
C THR A 230 -25.53 -4.22 19.53
N SER A 231 -26.11 -4.16 20.75
CA SER A 231 -26.61 -5.34 21.47
C SER A 231 -27.55 -6.16 20.60
N THR A 232 -28.32 -5.48 19.77
CA THR A 232 -29.14 -6.06 18.71
C THR A 232 -28.54 -5.74 17.34
N ALA A 233 -27.58 -6.56 16.90
CA ALA A 233 -26.87 -6.40 15.62
C ALA A 233 -27.81 -6.18 14.42
N THR A 234 -28.98 -6.83 14.38
CA THR A 234 -29.99 -6.62 13.32
C THR A 234 -30.56 -5.21 13.31
N GLN A 235 -30.86 -4.63 14.49
CA GLN A 235 -31.42 -3.28 14.59
C GLN A 235 -30.35 -2.23 14.26
N ALA A 236 -29.12 -2.44 14.74
CA ALA A 236 -27.98 -1.61 14.36
C ALA A 236 -27.70 -1.66 12.86
N ALA A 237 -27.81 -2.83 12.22
CA ALA A 237 -27.72 -2.97 10.78
C ALA A 237 -28.85 -2.24 10.05
N THR A 238 -30.09 -2.27 10.55
CA THR A 238 -31.19 -1.46 10.00
C THR A 238 -30.85 0.02 10.02
N TYR A 239 -30.42 0.55 11.17
CA TYR A 239 -30.03 1.95 11.28
C TYR A 239 -28.83 2.29 10.37
N PHE A 240 -27.78 1.49 10.42
CA PHE A 240 -26.57 1.67 9.62
C PHE A 240 -26.89 1.73 8.13
N ASN A 241 -27.68 0.77 7.64
CA ASN A 241 -28.04 0.70 6.22
C ASN A 241 -28.92 1.88 5.80
N ALA A 242 -29.85 2.31 6.65
CA ALA A 242 -30.67 3.50 6.40
C ALA A 242 -29.79 4.76 6.34
N PHE A 243 -28.86 4.93 7.29
CA PHE A 243 -27.96 6.06 7.33
C PHE A 243 -27.02 6.08 6.13
N ALA A 244 -26.40 4.95 5.81
CA ALA A 244 -25.49 4.79 4.68
C ALA A 244 -26.20 4.92 3.31
N SER A 245 -27.52 4.73 3.25
CA SER A 245 -28.33 4.98 2.05
C SER A 245 -28.89 6.40 1.98
N SER A 246 -28.70 7.20 3.04
CA SER A 246 -29.23 8.56 3.12
C SER A 246 -28.33 9.59 2.43
N SER A 247 -28.87 10.78 2.15
CA SER A 247 -28.10 11.91 1.63
C SER A 247 -27.05 12.45 2.61
N TYR A 248 -27.09 12.03 3.88
CA TYR A 248 -26.19 12.47 4.93
C TYR A 248 -24.94 11.61 5.08
N ALA A 249 -24.92 10.40 4.52
CA ALA A 249 -23.77 9.51 4.64
C ALA A 249 -22.44 10.13 4.14
N PRO A 250 -22.40 10.86 3.01
CA PRO A 250 -21.18 11.55 2.57
C PRO A 250 -20.72 12.68 3.51
N LEU A 251 -21.60 13.16 4.39
CA LEU A 251 -21.37 14.26 5.33
C LEU A 251 -21.15 13.78 6.76
N GLY A 252 -21.12 12.46 6.99
CA GLY A 252 -21.34 11.87 8.30
C GLY A 252 -20.27 10.91 8.78
N PHE A 253 -20.26 10.66 10.08
CA PHE A 253 -19.43 9.66 10.74
C PHE A 253 -20.29 8.72 11.60
N TYR A 254 -20.09 7.41 11.44
CA TYR A 254 -20.62 6.42 12.38
C TYR A 254 -19.80 6.41 13.67
N TYR A 255 -20.46 6.31 14.82
CA TYR A 255 -19.91 6.67 16.12
C TYR A 255 -18.74 5.82 16.64
N THR A 256 -18.59 4.55 16.27
CA THR A 256 -17.33 3.85 16.54
C THR A 256 -17.18 2.57 15.72
N PHE A 257 -15.94 2.27 15.33
CA PHE A 257 -15.62 1.01 14.67
C PHE A 257 -15.57 -0.18 15.65
N PHE A 258 -15.00 0.01 16.84
CA PHE A 258 -14.87 -1.05 17.87
C PHE A 258 -15.73 -0.74 19.10
N ASP A 259 -16.23 -1.79 19.76
CA ASP A 259 -16.73 -1.66 21.13
C ASP A 259 -15.60 -1.28 22.06
N ARG A 260 -15.92 -0.59 23.16
CA ARG A 260 -14.95 -0.40 24.23
C ARG A 260 -14.82 -1.67 25.08
N GLN A 261 -13.64 -1.85 25.68
CA GLN A 261 -13.42 -2.95 26.62
C GLN A 261 -14.23 -2.75 27.91
N LYS A 262 -14.70 -3.86 28.51
CA LYS A 262 -15.55 -3.84 29.71
C LYS A 262 -14.91 -3.20 30.94
N SER A 263 -13.58 -3.14 30.97
CA SER A 263 -12.79 -2.50 32.04
C SER A 263 -12.75 -0.98 31.93
N ASP A 264 -13.34 -0.38 30.88
CA ASP A 264 -13.36 1.07 30.74
C ASP A 264 -14.23 1.74 31.82
N PRO A 265 -13.63 2.59 32.69
CA PRO A 265 -14.36 3.25 33.77
C PRO A 265 -15.41 4.25 33.28
N ASN A 266 -15.36 4.66 32.01
CA ASN A 266 -16.33 5.60 31.43
C ASN A 266 -17.62 4.94 30.93
N GLY A 267 -17.72 3.59 30.99
CA GLY A 267 -18.98 2.82 31.03
C GLY A 267 -19.95 2.83 29.84
N ASP A 268 -19.90 3.82 28.94
CA ASP A 268 -21.04 4.15 28.07
C ASP A 268 -21.08 3.40 26.72
N VAL A 269 -20.06 2.59 26.36
CA VAL A 269 -19.86 2.18 24.96
C VAL A 269 -19.47 0.70 24.75
N VAL A 270 -19.93 -0.20 25.62
CA VAL A 270 -19.73 -1.66 25.43
C VAL A 270 -20.53 -2.24 24.26
N GLU A 271 -21.45 -1.46 23.66
CA GLU A 271 -22.38 -1.94 22.63
C GLU A 271 -22.63 -0.91 21.51
N PHE A 272 -21.62 -0.27 20.92
CA PHE A 272 -21.79 0.58 19.71
C PHE A 272 -20.88 0.23 18.55
N GLY A 273 -19.85 -0.58 18.79
CA GLY A 273 -18.88 -0.97 17.76
C GLY A 273 -19.50 -1.81 16.67
N LEU A 274 -19.08 -1.56 15.44
CA LEU A 274 -19.31 -2.43 14.30
C LEU A 274 -18.55 -3.77 14.45
N PHE A 275 -17.45 -3.73 15.20
CA PHE A 275 -16.65 -4.84 15.67
C PHE A 275 -16.67 -4.89 17.20
N THR A 276 -16.46 -6.09 17.75
CA THR A 276 -16.19 -6.25 19.18
C THR A 276 -14.88 -5.59 19.57
N ALA A 277 -14.65 -5.42 20.87
CA ALA A 277 -13.38 -4.92 21.42
C ALA A 277 -12.16 -5.75 20.97
N ASP A 278 -12.36 -7.04 20.68
CA ASP A 278 -11.31 -7.95 20.20
C ASP A 278 -11.16 -7.97 18.66
N GLY A 279 -11.88 -7.10 17.93
CA GLY A 279 -11.83 -7.00 16.48
C GLY A 279 -12.59 -8.12 15.75
N VAL A 280 -13.64 -8.67 16.36
CA VAL A 280 -14.55 -9.62 15.69
C VAL A 280 -15.72 -8.86 15.08
N SER A 281 -15.99 -9.07 13.78
CA SER A 281 -17.13 -8.43 13.10
C SER A 281 -18.46 -8.83 13.71
N LYS A 282 -19.37 -7.87 13.88
CA LYS A 282 -20.76 -8.13 14.31
C LYS A 282 -21.72 -8.38 13.15
N GLY A 283 -21.23 -8.43 11.91
CA GLY A 283 -22.07 -8.64 10.72
C GLY A 283 -22.99 -7.45 10.38
N ILE A 284 -22.68 -6.26 10.90
CA ILE A 284 -23.39 -5.01 10.59
C ILE A 284 -22.87 -4.43 9.27
N LEU A 285 -21.55 -4.50 9.07
CA LEU A 285 -20.93 -4.10 7.81
C LEU A 285 -21.20 -5.14 6.72
N PRO A 286 -21.38 -4.70 5.46
CA PRO A 286 -21.48 -5.61 4.32
C PRO A 286 -20.20 -6.47 4.17
N ASP A 287 -20.36 -7.65 3.57
CA ASP A 287 -19.23 -8.53 3.28
C ASP A 287 -18.29 -7.87 2.25
N LEU A 288 -16.99 -7.86 2.53
CA LEU A 288 -15.93 -7.34 1.66
C LEU A 288 -15.92 -8.01 0.27
N SER A 289 -16.49 -9.21 0.15
CA SER A 289 -16.65 -9.90 -1.12
C SER A 289 -17.70 -9.27 -2.05
N THR A 290 -18.65 -8.52 -1.48
CA THR A 290 -19.76 -7.86 -2.20
C THR A 290 -19.64 -6.34 -2.17
N TYR A 291 -18.60 -5.81 -1.53
CA TYR A 291 -18.57 -4.41 -1.14
C TYR A 291 -17.16 -3.81 -1.20
N GLN A 292 -17.03 -2.74 -1.97
CA GLN A 292 -15.94 -1.78 -1.88
C GLN A 292 -16.58 -0.49 -1.41
N ASN A 293 -16.12 0.09 -0.30
CA ASN A 293 -16.60 1.43 0.01
C ASN A 293 -15.55 2.43 0.36
N GLU A 294 -15.97 3.61 -0.03
CA GLU A 294 -15.31 4.86 -0.16
C GLU A 294 -16.13 5.76 0.72
N SER A 295 -15.73 5.86 1.98
CA SER A 295 -16.11 7.04 2.74
C SER A 295 -15.59 8.24 1.95
N GLY A 296 -16.52 9.09 1.51
CA GLY A 296 -16.24 10.14 0.55
C GLY A 296 -15.12 11.08 1.00
N ALA A 297 -14.10 11.22 0.16
CA ALA A 297 -13.49 12.51 -0.15
C ALA A 297 -12.89 12.45 -1.55
N PHE A 298 -13.54 13.10 -2.53
CA PHE A 298 -13.21 14.46 -2.97
C PHE A 298 -14.46 15.09 -3.60
N ALA A 299 -14.59 16.42 -3.56
CA ALA A 299 -15.72 17.17 -4.13
C ALA A 299 -15.31 18.53 -4.73
N SER A 300 -14.00 18.76 -4.90
CA SER A 300 -13.44 19.96 -5.53
C SER A 300 -12.31 19.58 -6.49
N VAL A 301 -12.25 20.25 -7.63
CA VAL A 301 -11.25 19.99 -8.67
C VAL A 301 -9.94 20.72 -8.35
N ILE A 302 -8.83 20.01 -8.39
CA ILE A 302 -7.47 20.54 -8.37
C ILE A 302 -7.05 20.79 -9.84
N PRO A 303 -6.81 22.04 -10.25
CA PRO A 303 -6.48 22.35 -11.64
C PRO A 303 -5.14 21.73 -12.06
N GLY A 304 -5.18 20.82 -13.02
CA GLY A 304 -4.01 20.21 -13.66
C GLY A 304 -4.01 20.41 -15.17
N ALA A 305 -2.88 20.12 -15.82
CA ALA A 305 -2.79 20.07 -17.27
C ALA A 305 -1.91 18.92 -17.75
N CYS A 306 -2.26 18.39 -18.93
CA CYS A 306 -1.43 17.45 -19.67
C CYS A 306 -0.29 18.19 -20.37
N TYR A 307 0.89 17.57 -20.41
CA TYR A 307 2.10 18.13 -21.00
C TYR A 307 2.79 17.14 -21.94
N SER A 308 3.21 17.66 -23.10
CA SER A 308 4.22 17.08 -23.97
C SER A 308 5.15 18.20 -24.50
N PRO A 309 6.42 17.89 -24.79
CA PRO A 309 7.38 18.85 -25.34
C PRO A 309 7.24 19.04 -26.85
N PHE A 310 6.18 18.52 -27.49
CA PHE A 310 6.08 18.48 -28.96
C PHE A 310 5.96 19.87 -29.59
N HIS A 311 5.60 20.87 -28.79
CA HIS A 311 5.59 22.27 -29.20
C HIS A 311 6.99 22.88 -29.33
N LEU A 312 8.02 22.27 -28.72
CA LEU A 312 9.38 22.80 -28.70
C LEU A 312 10.13 22.47 -30.00
N ASP A 313 10.85 23.45 -30.54
CA ASP A 313 11.77 23.22 -31.68
C ASP A 313 12.94 22.30 -31.36
N SER A 314 13.24 22.12 -30.06
CA SER A 314 14.21 21.14 -29.59
C SER A 314 13.69 19.70 -29.63
N TYR A 315 12.39 19.49 -29.86
CA TYR A 315 11.81 18.15 -29.97
C TYR A 315 11.82 17.68 -31.43
N PRO A 316 12.45 16.53 -31.76
CA PRO A 316 12.74 16.15 -33.14
C PRO A 316 11.57 15.46 -33.86
N LEU A 317 10.41 16.13 -34.03
CA LEU A 317 9.24 15.55 -34.72
C LEU A 317 9.55 15.06 -36.15
N ASN A 318 10.54 15.68 -36.82
CA ASN A 318 10.96 15.36 -38.18
C ASN A 318 12.46 15.00 -38.29
N GLY A 319 13.06 14.51 -37.19
CA GLY A 319 14.48 14.11 -37.15
C GLY A 319 15.49 15.25 -37.04
N VAL A 320 15.01 16.50 -36.85
CA VAL A 320 15.85 17.69 -36.63
C VAL A 320 15.48 18.29 -35.28
N ALA A 321 16.45 18.45 -34.39
CA ALA A 321 16.27 19.14 -33.11
C ALA A 321 17.11 20.43 -33.09
N HIS A 322 16.52 21.51 -32.59
CA HIS A 322 17.21 22.78 -32.39
C HIS A 322 17.34 23.12 -30.89
N GLY A 323 18.56 23.20 -30.39
CA GLY A 323 18.83 23.54 -28.99
C GLY A 323 18.68 22.35 -28.02
N SER A 324 18.53 22.66 -26.74
CA SER A 324 18.49 21.68 -25.66
C SER A 324 17.05 21.34 -25.27
N LEU A 325 16.65 20.09 -25.50
CA LEU A 325 15.33 19.60 -25.11
C LEU A 325 15.13 19.68 -23.59
N TYR A 326 16.15 19.33 -22.78
CA TYR A 326 16.08 19.51 -21.33
C TYR A 326 15.77 20.95 -20.92
N THR A 327 16.45 21.92 -21.54
CA THR A 327 16.27 23.34 -21.23
C THR A 327 14.88 23.84 -21.61
N GLY A 328 14.37 23.44 -22.79
CA GLY A 328 13.01 23.76 -23.21
C GLY A 328 11.98 23.22 -22.22
N MET A 329 12.04 21.92 -21.91
CA MET A 329 11.11 21.30 -20.95
C MET A 329 11.19 21.93 -19.56
N ASN A 330 12.39 22.30 -19.10
CA ASN A 330 12.53 22.98 -17.81
C ASN A 330 11.89 24.38 -17.80
N ASN A 331 12.00 25.13 -18.90
CA ASN A 331 11.33 26.43 -19.04
C ASN A 331 9.81 26.27 -19.07
N ASP A 332 9.31 25.23 -19.72
CA ASP A 332 7.88 24.91 -19.75
C ASP A 332 7.35 24.64 -18.35
N PHE A 333 8.00 23.77 -17.58
CA PHE A 333 7.60 23.50 -16.19
C PHE A 333 7.68 24.77 -15.31
N ALA A 334 8.67 25.64 -15.54
CA ALA A 334 8.77 26.92 -14.86
C ALA A 334 7.62 27.89 -15.21
N LEU A 335 7.04 27.77 -16.41
CA LEU A 335 5.84 28.49 -16.82
C LEU A 335 4.58 27.85 -16.24
N MET A 336 4.44 26.53 -16.38
CA MET A 336 3.27 25.75 -15.94
C MET A 336 2.96 25.95 -14.45
N LYS A 337 3.98 26.02 -13.59
CA LYS A 337 3.79 26.17 -12.14
C LYS A 337 3.06 27.45 -11.72
N LYS A 338 2.93 28.42 -12.63
CA LYS A 338 2.17 29.66 -12.39
C LYS A 338 0.66 29.47 -12.60
N TYR A 339 0.22 28.36 -13.21
CA TYR A 339 -1.14 28.20 -13.71
C TYR A 339 -1.79 26.86 -13.35
N VAL A 340 -1.02 25.84 -12.96
CA VAL A 340 -1.56 24.55 -12.56
C VAL A 340 -0.91 24.05 -11.28
N ALA A 341 -1.68 23.29 -10.50
CA ALA A 341 -1.24 22.66 -9.26
C ALA A 341 -0.44 21.36 -9.51
N VAL A 342 -0.71 20.71 -10.65
CA VAL A 342 -0.18 19.38 -10.98
C VAL A 342 -0.07 19.20 -12.48
N VAL A 343 0.96 18.49 -12.93
CA VAL A 343 1.19 18.17 -14.33
C VAL A 343 0.99 16.68 -14.58
N ARG A 344 0.32 16.33 -15.67
CA ARG A 344 0.29 14.95 -16.20
C ARG A 344 1.13 14.87 -17.46
N THR A 345 1.86 13.76 -17.60
CA THR A 345 2.63 13.47 -18.82
C THR A 345 2.17 12.17 -19.46
N TYR A 346 2.46 12.00 -20.75
CA TYR A 346 2.21 10.76 -21.50
C TYR A 346 3.38 9.79 -21.46
N TYR A 347 4.59 10.34 -21.34
CA TYR A 347 5.85 9.62 -21.35
C TYR A 347 6.61 9.91 -20.05
N SER A 348 7.41 8.93 -19.62
CA SER A 348 8.27 9.04 -18.45
C SER A 348 9.60 9.70 -18.81
N ASN A 349 10.02 9.52 -20.06
CA ASN A 349 11.13 10.25 -20.67
C ASN A 349 10.79 10.64 -22.11
N TYR A 350 11.35 11.76 -22.57
CA TYR A 350 11.25 12.22 -23.95
C TYR A 350 12.65 12.23 -24.55
N MET A 351 12.90 11.39 -25.56
CA MET A 351 14.21 11.27 -26.23
C MET A 351 15.37 11.00 -25.26
N GLY A 352 15.16 10.17 -24.24
CA GLY A 352 16.17 9.83 -23.24
C GLY A 352 16.35 10.87 -22.12
N ILE A 353 15.46 11.86 -22.03
CA ILE A 353 15.44 12.85 -20.96
C ILE A 353 14.26 12.55 -20.03
N ASP A 354 14.56 12.12 -18.81
CA ASP A 354 13.57 11.80 -17.78
C ASP A 354 12.85 13.07 -17.29
N ILE A 355 11.53 12.98 -17.14
CA ILE A 355 10.70 14.14 -16.74
C ILE A 355 10.70 14.39 -15.24
N ALA A 356 10.73 13.34 -14.41
CA ALA A 356 10.60 13.48 -12.95
C ALA A 356 11.63 14.46 -12.33
N PRO A 357 12.92 14.46 -12.71
CA PRO A 357 13.88 15.44 -12.22
C PRO A 357 13.55 16.90 -12.61
N ILE A 358 12.96 17.11 -13.79
CA ILE A 358 12.56 18.45 -14.28
C ILE A 358 11.37 18.98 -13.48
N ALA A 359 10.38 18.12 -13.24
CA ALA A 359 9.24 18.45 -12.39
C ALA A 359 9.69 18.79 -10.95
N ALA A 360 10.59 17.98 -10.39
CA ALA A 360 11.14 18.18 -9.05
C ALA A 360 11.91 19.50 -8.94
N ALA A 361 12.74 19.84 -9.94
CA ALA A 361 13.49 21.09 -9.98
C ALA A 361 12.58 22.34 -10.01
N ASN A 362 11.36 22.20 -10.51
CA ASN A 362 10.36 23.27 -10.56
C ASN A 362 9.35 23.23 -9.40
N GLY A 363 9.44 22.24 -8.51
CA GLY A 363 8.52 22.06 -7.39
C GLY A 363 7.10 21.70 -7.82
N LEU A 364 6.93 21.09 -8.99
CA LEU A 364 5.62 20.74 -9.55
C LEU A 364 5.29 19.26 -9.30
N PRO A 365 4.17 18.96 -8.64
CA PRO A 365 3.60 17.62 -8.61
C PRO A 365 3.39 17.00 -9.99
N LEU A 366 3.62 15.69 -10.09
CA LEU A 366 3.66 14.98 -11.36
C LEU A 366 2.86 13.67 -11.33
N PHE A 367 1.92 13.56 -12.26
CA PHE A 367 1.29 12.30 -12.70
C PHE A 367 2.09 11.80 -13.91
N LEU A 368 2.98 10.84 -13.66
CA LEU A 368 3.99 10.39 -14.60
C LEU A 368 3.42 9.31 -15.53
N GLY A 369 3.31 9.61 -16.82
CA GLY A 369 2.82 8.65 -17.82
C GLY A 369 3.90 7.66 -18.23
N VAL A 370 3.54 6.40 -18.45
CA VAL A 370 4.38 5.40 -19.11
C VAL A 370 3.76 5.10 -20.45
N PHE A 371 4.38 5.61 -21.53
CA PHE A 371 3.87 5.39 -22.87
C PHE A 371 4.00 3.92 -23.26
N MET A 372 2.89 3.30 -23.67
CA MET A 372 2.88 1.88 -24.05
C MET A 372 3.20 1.69 -25.54
N THR A 373 4.16 0.81 -25.80
CA THR A 373 4.55 0.39 -27.14
C THR A 373 5.14 -1.02 -27.07
N ASP A 374 5.13 -1.73 -28.20
CA ASP A 374 5.83 -3.01 -28.39
C ASP A 374 7.29 -2.82 -28.84
N GLN A 375 7.71 -1.58 -29.05
CA GLN A 375 9.06 -1.22 -29.44
C GLN A 375 10.03 -1.36 -28.26
N LYS A 376 11.30 -1.69 -28.56
CA LYS A 376 12.35 -1.94 -27.57
C LYS A 376 12.59 -0.78 -26.59
N TRP A 377 12.24 0.46 -26.96
CA TRP A 377 12.43 1.61 -26.09
C TRP A 377 11.35 1.75 -25.01
N TYR A 378 10.31 0.90 -25.01
CA TYR A 378 9.36 0.81 -23.89
C TYR A 378 10.08 0.64 -22.54
N ASP A 379 11.16 -0.16 -22.51
CA ASP A 379 11.98 -0.37 -21.31
C ASP A 379 12.54 0.94 -20.73
N ALA A 380 12.82 1.92 -21.58
CA ALA A 380 13.28 3.24 -21.14
C ALA A 380 12.15 4.02 -20.45
N GLN A 381 10.91 3.90 -20.94
CA GLN A 381 9.73 4.52 -20.29
C GLN A 381 9.53 3.93 -18.89
N VAL A 382 9.53 2.60 -18.82
CA VAL A 382 9.37 1.87 -17.56
C VAL A 382 10.48 2.20 -16.56
N SER A 383 11.74 2.19 -17.01
CA SER A 383 12.89 2.52 -16.16
C SER A 383 12.84 3.96 -15.64
N ALA A 384 12.50 4.92 -16.50
CA ALA A 384 12.35 6.32 -16.12
C ALA A 384 11.23 6.54 -15.10
N ALA A 385 10.10 5.84 -15.22
CA ALA A 385 9.02 5.89 -14.22
C ALA A 385 9.45 5.36 -12.86
N ILE A 386 10.12 4.21 -12.84
CA ILE A 386 10.62 3.61 -11.60
C ILE A 386 11.64 4.54 -10.93
N ASN A 387 12.65 4.98 -11.69
CA ASN A 387 13.68 5.90 -11.20
C ASN A 387 13.08 7.22 -10.71
N GLY A 388 12.10 7.76 -11.44
CA GLY A 388 11.39 8.98 -11.08
C GLY A 388 10.71 8.85 -9.72
N ALA A 389 9.94 7.78 -9.50
CA ALA A 389 9.27 7.55 -8.22
C ALA A 389 10.27 7.32 -7.08
N VAL A 390 11.33 6.52 -7.29
CA VAL A 390 12.32 6.20 -6.26
C VAL A 390 13.12 7.44 -5.85
N ASN A 391 13.56 8.24 -6.82
CA ASN A 391 14.47 9.38 -6.57
C ASN A 391 13.73 10.69 -6.27
N HIS A 392 12.47 10.81 -6.70
CA HIS A 392 11.65 12.00 -6.49
C HIS A 392 10.26 11.66 -5.91
N PRO A 393 10.17 10.94 -4.77
CA PRO A 393 8.91 10.42 -4.23
C PRO A 393 7.95 11.51 -3.73
N SER A 394 8.44 12.71 -3.44
CA SER A 394 7.59 13.87 -3.10
C SER A 394 7.03 14.60 -4.34
N THR A 395 7.58 14.31 -5.52
CA THR A 395 7.18 14.94 -6.80
C THR A 395 6.26 14.02 -7.60
N VAL A 396 6.62 12.74 -7.74
CA VAL A 396 5.82 11.77 -8.49
C VAL A 396 4.66 11.32 -7.61
N GLN A 397 3.48 11.90 -7.84
CA GLN A 397 2.26 11.60 -7.10
C GLN A 397 1.49 10.40 -7.65
N ALA A 398 1.73 10.03 -8.91
CA ALA A 398 1.15 8.86 -9.54
C ALA A 398 1.99 8.38 -10.72
N ILE A 399 1.91 7.07 -11.03
CA ILE A 399 2.37 6.52 -12.30
C ILE A 399 1.17 5.99 -13.09
N LEU A 400 1.03 6.44 -14.34
CA LEU A 400 -0.08 6.09 -15.22
C LEU A 400 0.42 5.25 -16.39
N VAL A 401 0.16 3.95 -16.36
CA VAL A 401 0.64 2.96 -17.31
C VAL A 401 -0.31 2.85 -18.50
N GLY A 402 0.07 3.43 -19.63
CA GLY A 402 -0.75 3.49 -20.84
C GLY A 402 -1.85 4.56 -20.82
N ASN A 403 -2.25 4.92 -22.03
CA ASN A 403 -3.29 5.89 -22.35
C ASN A 403 -4.13 5.39 -23.53
N GLU A 404 -5.41 5.08 -23.31
CA GLU A 404 -6.37 4.64 -24.34
C GLU A 404 -5.94 3.40 -25.13
N ASN A 405 -5.28 2.48 -24.43
CA ASN A 405 -4.57 1.35 -24.98
C ASN A 405 -5.34 0.03 -24.90
N VAL A 406 -6.47 -0.03 -24.18
CA VAL A 406 -7.26 -1.25 -24.00
C VAL A 406 -8.08 -1.62 -25.26
N VAL A 407 -8.01 -2.89 -25.67
CA VAL A 407 -8.89 -3.49 -26.68
C VAL A 407 -10.37 -3.34 -26.31
N PRO A 408 -11.29 -3.08 -27.26
CA PRO A 408 -11.10 -3.22 -28.71
C PRO A 408 -10.54 -1.99 -29.43
N ASN A 409 -10.49 -0.83 -28.76
CA ASN A 409 -10.11 0.42 -29.42
C ASN A 409 -8.61 0.74 -29.29
N GLY A 410 -7.89 0.07 -28.40
CA GLY A 410 -6.43 0.08 -28.30
C GLY A 410 -5.83 -1.31 -28.59
N PRO A 411 -4.49 -1.43 -28.65
CA PRO A 411 -3.84 -2.67 -29.11
C PRO A 411 -3.51 -3.67 -27.99
N TYR A 412 -3.78 -3.37 -26.72
CA TYR A 412 -3.40 -4.20 -25.58
C TYR A 412 -4.59 -4.74 -24.80
N SER A 413 -4.47 -5.95 -24.25
CA SER A 413 -5.47 -6.46 -23.30
C SER A 413 -5.38 -5.73 -21.97
N ALA A 414 -6.52 -5.60 -21.28
CA ALA A 414 -6.56 -5.06 -19.91
C ALA A 414 -5.63 -5.85 -18.95
N SER A 415 -5.52 -7.17 -19.14
CA SER A 415 -4.62 -8.03 -18.37
C SER A 415 -3.14 -7.71 -18.60
N PHE A 416 -2.73 -7.34 -19.82
CA PHE A 416 -1.36 -6.96 -20.11
C PHE A 416 -1.00 -5.65 -19.41
N ILE A 417 -1.86 -4.64 -19.51
CA ILE A 417 -1.67 -3.35 -18.81
C ILE A 417 -1.62 -3.57 -17.30
N SER A 418 -2.52 -4.41 -16.76
CA SER A 418 -2.53 -4.80 -15.35
C SER A 418 -1.20 -5.44 -14.93
N GLY A 419 -0.63 -6.33 -15.76
CA GLY A 419 0.70 -6.90 -15.52
C GLY A 419 1.81 -5.86 -15.49
N GLN A 420 1.76 -4.85 -16.36
CA GLN A 420 2.72 -3.74 -16.37
C GLN A 420 2.61 -2.86 -15.12
N ILE A 421 1.39 -2.57 -14.65
CA ILE A 421 1.13 -1.87 -13.39
C ILE A 421 1.77 -2.64 -12.23
N SER A 422 1.50 -3.95 -12.10
CA SER A 422 2.09 -4.78 -11.04
C SER A 422 3.62 -4.83 -11.13
N TYR A 423 4.17 -4.92 -12.34
CA TYR A 423 5.61 -4.91 -12.56
C TYR A 423 6.26 -3.61 -12.06
N ILE A 424 5.76 -2.45 -12.49
CA ILE A 424 6.30 -1.15 -12.07
C ILE A 424 6.14 -0.96 -10.56
N ARG A 425 4.96 -1.31 -10.00
CA ARG A 425 4.70 -1.26 -8.55
C ARG A 425 5.76 -2.03 -7.77
N SER A 426 6.04 -3.26 -8.20
CA SER A 426 7.03 -4.13 -7.57
C SER A 426 8.43 -3.54 -7.66
N LYS A 427 8.80 -2.95 -8.80
CA LYS A 427 10.13 -2.38 -9.02
C LYS A 427 10.37 -1.09 -8.23
N VAL A 428 9.35 -0.24 -8.08
CA VAL A 428 9.45 0.94 -7.21
C VAL A 428 9.65 0.51 -5.75
N LEU A 429 8.89 -0.47 -5.27
CA LEU A 429 9.05 -1.02 -3.92
C LEU A 429 10.44 -1.65 -3.73
N GLU A 430 10.89 -2.46 -4.68
CA GLU A 430 12.20 -3.11 -4.65
C GLU A 430 13.34 -2.07 -4.59
N GLN A 431 13.36 -1.11 -5.53
CA GLN A 431 14.45 -0.14 -5.64
C GLN A 431 14.45 0.90 -4.52
N SER A 432 13.29 1.20 -3.93
CA SER A 432 13.19 2.08 -2.77
C SER A 432 13.39 1.37 -1.42
N ASN A 433 13.63 0.06 -1.39
CA ASN A 433 13.62 -0.77 -0.17
C ASN A 433 12.31 -0.62 0.63
N GLY A 434 11.17 -0.60 -0.07
CA GLY A 434 9.83 -0.46 0.50
C GLY A 434 9.49 0.93 1.05
N LYS A 435 10.40 1.90 0.92
CA LYS A 435 10.23 3.27 1.46
C LYS A 435 9.30 4.13 0.61
N VAL A 436 9.21 3.85 -0.68
CA VAL A 436 8.36 4.61 -1.60
C VAL A 436 7.18 3.76 -2.02
N ARG A 437 5.98 4.28 -1.72
CA ARG A 437 4.72 3.80 -2.28
C ARG A 437 4.13 4.95 -3.08
N VAL A 438 4.08 4.77 -4.39
CA VAL A 438 3.43 5.71 -5.31
C VAL A 438 2.16 5.03 -5.83
N PRO A 439 1.01 5.72 -5.92
CA PRO A 439 -0.17 5.21 -6.61
C PRO A 439 0.13 4.85 -8.08
N LEU A 440 -0.32 3.68 -8.53
CA LEU A 440 -0.21 3.26 -9.93
C LEU A 440 -1.58 3.00 -10.54
N GLY A 441 -1.71 3.32 -11.82
CA GLY A 441 -2.97 3.18 -12.53
C GLY A 441 -2.79 3.12 -14.02
N THR A 442 -3.89 3.31 -14.74
CA THR A 442 -3.90 3.46 -16.20
C THR A 442 -4.94 4.49 -16.60
N VAL A 443 -4.79 5.03 -17.81
CA VAL A 443 -5.74 5.99 -18.38
C VAL A 443 -6.43 5.38 -19.59
N GLN A 444 -7.75 5.38 -19.62
CA GLN A 444 -8.53 4.88 -20.77
C GLN A 444 -9.67 5.84 -21.10
N ARG A 445 -10.24 5.71 -22.31
CA ARG A 445 -11.47 6.46 -22.63
C ARG A 445 -12.58 5.94 -21.76
N ILE A 446 -13.52 6.82 -21.48
CA ILE A 446 -14.76 6.41 -20.82
C ILE A 446 -15.46 5.27 -21.55
N ASN A 447 -15.33 5.16 -22.88
CA ASN A 447 -15.95 4.08 -23.65
C ASN A 447 -15.42 2.70 -23.25
N GLU A 448 -14.11 2.51 -23.07
CA GLU A 448 -13.57 1.23 -22.61
C GLU A 448 -14.05 0.92 -21.20
N TRP A 449 -13.99 1.89 -20.29
CA TRP A 449 -14.44 1.72 -18.90
C TRP A 449 -15.92 1.34 -18.80
N LEU A 450 -16.79 1.92 -19.64
CA LEU A 450 -18.22 1.64 -19.58
C LEU A 450 -18.63 0.42 -20.42
N ASN A 451 -17.75 -0.11 -21.27
CA ASN A 451 -18.10 -1.16 -22.24
C ASN A 451 -18.56 -2.45 -21.52
N PRO A 452 -19.82 -2.88 -21.71
CA PRO A 452 -20.32 -4.10 -21.08
C PRO A 452 -19.65 -5.38 -21.61
N ALA A 453 -19.13 -5.37 -22.84
CA ALA A 453 -18.53 -6.55 -23.47
C ALA A 453 -17.16 -6.95 -22.88
N ILE A 454 -16.48 -6.02 -22.22
CA ILE A 454 -15.18 -6.24 -21.55
C ILE A 454 -15.22 -5.87 -20.06
N ARG A 455 -16.43 -5.83 -19.48
CA ARG A 455 -16.66 -5.32 -18.12
C ARG A 455 -15.82 -6.07 -17.08
N SER A 456 -15.76 -7.39 -17.19
CA SER A 456 -15.02 -8.24 -16.26
C SER A 456 -13.52 -7.92 -16.27
N GLU A 457 -12.96 -7.71 -17.45
CA GLU A 457 -11.56 -7.34 -17.66
C GLU A 457 -11.26 -5.94 -17.13
N MET A 458 -12.15 -4.98 -17.36
CA MET A 458 -12.00 -3.60 -16.87
C MET A 458 -12.15 -3.53 -15.34
N LEU A 459 -13.05 -4.31 -14.73
CA LEU A 459 -13.15 -4.42 -13.27
C LEU A 459 -11.88 -5.05 -12.66
N ALA A 460 -11.30 -6.06 -13.30
CA ALA A 460 -10.03 -6.64 -12.85
C ALA A 460 -8.86 -5.65 -12.97
N LEU A 461 -8.81 -4.87 -14.06
CA LEU A 461 -7.83 -3.80 -14.23
C LEU A 461 -8.01 -2.68 -13.20
N ALA A 462 -9.24 -2.27 -12.93
CA ALA A 462 -9.58 -1.30 -11.89
C ALA A 462 -9.20 -1.80 -10.49
N ALA A 463 -9.40 -3.08 -10.19
CA ALA A 463 -9.02 -3.67 -8.91
C ALA A 463 -7.51 -3.60 -8.66
N ASN A 464 -6.69 -3.85 -9.69
CA ASN A 464 -5.23 -3.75 -9.61
C ASN A 464 -4.69 -2.30 -9.74
N SER A 465 -5.55 -1.33 -10.04
CA SER A 465 -5.18 0.08 -10.12
C SER A 465 -5.46 0.79 -8.80
N ASP A 466 -4.52 1.61 -8.35
CA ASP A 466 -4.71 2.60 -7.28
C ASP A 466 -5.38 3.87 -7.84
N ILE A 467 -5.14 4.16 -9.13
CA ILE A 467 -5.78 5.25 -9.88
C ILE A 467 -6.45 4.73 -11.16
N ILE A 468 -7.71 5.09 -11.36
CA ILE A 468 -8.49 4.86 -12.57
C ILE A 468 -8.58 6.19 -13.31
N GLY A 469 -7.72 6.37 -14.30
CA GLY A 469 -7.73 7.56 -15.14
C GLY A 469 -8.79 7.46 -16.24
N VAL A 470 -9.64 8.47 -16.32
CA VAL A 470 -10.73 8.53 -17.29
C VAL A 470 -10.56 9.75 -18.19
N ASN A 471 -10.54 9.50 -19.50
CA ASN A 471 -10.58 10.56 -20.50
C ASN A 471 -12.04 10.81 -20.90
N ILE A 472 -12.50 12.05 -20.70
CA ILE A 472 -13.87 12.49 -21.01
C ILE A 472 -13.79 13.79 -21.81
N TYR A 473 -14.23 13.77 -23.06
CA TYR A 473 -14.25 14.93 -23.94
C TYR A 473 -15.67 15.27 -24.38
N PRO A 474 -16.37 16.19 -23.70
CA PRO A 474 -17.63 16.72 -24.19
C PRO A 474 -17.50 17.35 -25.58
N PHE A 475 -16.31 17.87 -25.93
CA PHE A 475 -15.99 18.41 -27.24
C PHE A 475 -16.28 17.45 -28.41
N PHE A 476 -16.11 16.14 -28.22
CA PHE A 476 -16.31 15.12 -29.25
C PHE A 476 -17.72 14.52 -29.27
N ASP A 477 -18.70 15.18 -28.64
CA ASP A 477 -20.08 14.69 -28.53
C ASP A 477 -21.09 15.77 -28.94
N ASN A 478 -21.96 15.45 -29.91
CA ASN A 478 -22.99 16.38 -30.42
C ASN A 478 -24.03 16.78 -29.37
N SER A 479 -24.09 16.12 -28.22
CA SER A 479 -24.97 16.49 -27.10
C SER A 479 -24.38 17.57 -26.19
N TYR A 480 -23.14 18.03 -26.42
CA TYR A 480 -22.56 19.14 -25.70
C TYR A 480 -23.42 20.41 -25.82
N ASN A 481 -23.68 21.03 -24.67
CA ASN A 481 -24.44 22.27 -24.57
C ASN A 481 -23.59 23.36 -23.94
N GLY A 482 -23.22 24.38 -24.71
CA GLY A 482 -22.43 25.51 -24.23
C GLY A 482 -23.10 26.31 -23.10
N ALA A 483 -24.43 26.28 -22.97
CA ALA A 483 -25.13 26.93 -21.86
C ALA A 483 -24.99 26.17 -20.52
N ASN A 484 -24.65 24.87 -20.57
CA ASN A 484 -24.34 24.07 -19.40
C ASN A 484 -23.08 23.22 -19.67
N PRO A 485 -21.90 23.86 -19.67
CA PRO A 485 -20.68 23.30 -20.24
C PRO A 485 -20.23 21.98 -19.59
N THR A 486 -20.60 21.72 -18.33
CA THR A 486 -20.19 20.51 -17.60
C THR A 486 -21.28 19.45 -17.49
N ALA A 487 -22.49 19.68 -18.01
CA ALA A 487 -23.59 18.71 -17.91
C ALA A 487 -23.21 17.33 -18.44
N LEU A 488 -22.63 17.28 -19.64
CA LEU A 488 -22.24 16.02 -20.26
C LEU A 488 -21.08 15.35 -19.53
N LEU A 489 -20.07 16.14 -19.12
CA LEU A 489 -18.97 15.65 -18.27
C LEU A 489 -19.53 15.01 -17.00
N ASN A 490 -20.43 15.69 -16.30
CA ASN A 490 -21.01 15.23 -15.05
C ASN A 490 -21.85 13.96 -15.25
N ALA A 491 -22.67 13.91 -16.30
CA ALA A 491 -23.46 12.73 -16.62
C ALA A 491 -22.59 11.51 -16.94
N GLN A 492 -21.47 11.72 -17.64
CA GLN A 492 -20.50 10.68 -17.96
C GLN A 492 -19.70 10.23 -16.71
N TRP A 493 -19.28 11.17 -15.89
CA TRP A 493 -18.63 10.89 -14.60
C TRP A 493 -19.51 10.06 -13.66
N ASN A 494 -20.80 10.39 -13.56
CA ASN A 494 -21.74 9.63 -12.74
C ASN A 494 -21.90 8.17 -13.19
N LYS A 495 -21.74 7.88 -14.49
CA LYS A 495 -21.72 6.50 -14.99
C LYS A 495 -20.47 5.75 -14.55
N MET A 496 -19.34 6.44 -14.42
CA MET A 496 -18.12 5.86 -13.87
C MET A 496 -18.29 5.54 -12.38
N LEU A 497 -18.84 6.49 -11.60
CA LEU A 497 -19.11 6.30 -10.18
C LEU A 497 -20.05 5.12 -9.90
N ALA A 498 -21.00 4.85 -10.79
CA ALA A 498 -21.91 3.71 -10.67
C ALA A 498 -21.21 2.33 -10.82
N LEU A 499 -19.96 2.29 -11.28
CA LEU A 499 -19.25 1.05 -11.60
C LEU A 499 -17.91 0.90 -10.90
N TYR A 500 -17.26 2.01 -10.55
CA TYR A 500 -15.88 2.04 -10.11
C TYR A 500 -15.72 2.89 -8.86
N PRO A 501 -14.72 2.58 -8.02
CA PRO A 501 -14.44 3.35 -6.83
C PRO A 501 -14.05 4.81 -7.16
N ALA A 502 -14.89 5.77 -6.75
CA ALA A 502 -14.70 7.21 -6.73
C ALA A 502 -13.32 7.69 -6.22
N ALA A 503 -12.80 7.10 -5.13
CA ALA A 503 -11.50 7.38 -4.55
C ALA A 503 -10.35 7.10 -5.53
N LYS A 504 -10.55 6.13 -6.43
CA LYS A 504 -9.59 5.80 -7.49
C LYS A 504 -9.79 6.64 -8.75
N LEU A 505 -10.99 7.17 -9.00
CA LEU A 505 -11.30 7.90 -10.24
C LEU A 505 -10.58 9.25 -10.31
N ARG A 506 -9.92 9.51 -11.44
CA ARG A 506 -9.32 10.82 -11.79
C ARG A 506 -9.68 11.23 -13.20
N LEU A 507 -10.04 12.51 -13.41
CA LEU A 507 -10.31 13.06 -14.73
C LEU A 507 -8.98 13.38 -15.42
N THR A 508 -8.40 12.40 -16.08
CA THR A 508 -7.02 12.47 -16.59
C THR A 508 -6.86 13.17 -17.92
N GLU A 509 -7.95 13.34 -18.66
CA GLU A 509 -8.02 14.24 -19.81
C GLU A 509 -9.43 14.78 -20.02
N THR A 510 -9.49 16.09 -20.24
CA THR A 510 -10.61 16.76 -20.88
C THR A 510 -10.13 18.05 -21.53
N GLY A 511 -10.83 18.55 -22.55
CA GLY A 511 -10.39 19.77 -23.23
C GLY A 511 -11.35 20.21 -24.32
N PHE A 512 -11.02 21.34 -24.92
CA PHE A 512 -11.81 21.94 -25.99
C PHE A 512 -10.89 22.66 -26.97
N ALA A 513 -10.99 22.34 -28.26
CA ALA A 513 -10.16 22.97 -29.28
C ALA A 513 -10.54 24.47 -29.44
N THR A 514 -9.52 25.33 -29.46
CA THR A 514 -9.67 26.78 -29.62
C THR A 514 -9.77 27.23 -31.08
N GLY A 515 -9.55 26.32 -32.04
CA GLY A 515 -9.53 26.60 -33.48
C GLY A 515 -9.53 25.33 -34.33
N GLY A 516 -9.51 25.51 -35.65
CA GLY A 516 -9.65 24.43 -36.64
C GLY A 516 -11.11 24.18 -37.06
N ALA A 517 -11.31 23.26 -38.01
CA ALA A 517 -12.64 22.83 -38.42
C ALA A 517 -13.28 21.93 -37.34
N PRO A 518 -14.61 21.94 -37.16
CA PRO A 518 -15.29 21.00 -36.28
C PRO A 518 -14.97 19.55 -36.59
N SER A 519 -14.99 18.71 -35.56
CA SER A 519 -14.75 17.27 -35.73
C SER A 519 -15.84 16.63 -36.59
N PRO A 520 -15.52 15.69 -37.51
CA PRO A 520 -16.52 14.98 -38.29
C PRO A 520 -17.55 14.21 -37.46
N ILE A 521 -17.18 13.78 -36.24
CA ILE A 521 -18.06 13.04 -35.33
C ILE A 521 -18.92 13.96 -34.45
N SER A 522 -18.51 15.22 -34.25
CA SER A 522 -19.24 16.24 -33.49
C SER A 522 -19.35 17.57 -34.24
N PRO A 523 -19.91 17.61 -35.47
CA PRO A 523 -19.90 18.80 -36.31
C PRO A 523 -20.67 19.99 -35.72
N ARG A 524 -21.52 19.77 -34.70
CA ARG A 524 -22.25 20.83 -33.99
C ARG A 524 -21.42 21.53 -32.92
N VAL A 525 -20.31 20.93 -32.51
CA VAL A 525 -19.43 21.46 -31.47
C VAL A 525 -18.32 22.23 -32.16
N VAL A 526 -18.46 23.56 -32.20
CA VAL A 526 -17.57 24.43 -32.97
C VAL A 526 -16.31 24.75 -32.17
N PRO A 527 -15.10 24.46 -32.69
CA PRO A 527 -13.85 24.90 -32.08
C PRO A 527 -13.77 26.42 -32.07
N SER A 528 -13.55 27.01 -30.90
CA SER A 528 -13.27 28.45 -30.78
C SER A 528 -12.68 28.74 -29.41
N LEU A 529 -11.85 29.78 -29.32
CA LEU A 529 -11.30 30.25 -28.05
C LEU A 529 -12.41 30.59 -27.04
N ALA A 530 -13.50 31.20 -27.49
CA ALA A 530 -14.65 31.52 -26.63
C ALA A 530 -15.30 30.27 -26.04
N ASN A 531 -15.53 29.23 -26.84
CA ASN A 531 -16.11 27.97 -26.35
C ASN A 531 -15.16 27.23 -25.41
N ALA A 532 -13.85 27.28 -25.69
CA ALA A 532 -12.85 26.67 -24.83
C ALA A 532 -12.74 27.36 -23.46
N ILE A 533 -12.77 28.69 -23.43
CA ILE A 533 -12.85 29.48 -22.19
C ILE A 533 -14.14 29.14 -21.43
N ASN A 534 -15.28 29.07 -22.13
CA ASN A 534 -16.56 28.71 -21.50
C ASN A 534 -16.52 27.31 -20.86
N TYR A 535 -15.97 26.31 -21.56
CA TYR A 535 -15.82 24.98 -21.01
C TYR A 535 -14.84 24.93 -19.84
N TYR A 536 -13.70 25.61 -19.94
CA TYR A 536 -12.70 25.71 -18.87
C TYR A 536 -13.27 26.37 -17.61
N ASN A 537 -14.01 27.47 -17.76
CA ASN A 537 -14.71 28.10 -16.62
C ASN A 537 -15.75 27.16 -16.02
N GLY A 538 -16.46 26.39 -16.85
CA GLY A 538 -17.34 25.32 -16.38
C GLY A 538 -16.56 24.29 -15.55
N LEU A 539 -15.42 23.82 -16.06
CA LEU A 539 -14.57 22.83 -15.40
C LEU A 539 -14.02 23.32 -14.05
N LEU A 540 -13.59 24.59 -13.95
CA LEU A 540 -13.16 25.19 -12.68
C LEU A 540 -14.28 25.23 -11.62
N ASN A 541 -15.54 25.31 -12.06
CA ASN A 541 -16.72 25.30 -11.20
C ASN A 541 -17.36 23.91 -11.08
N TRP A 542 -16.79 22.88 -11.70
CA TRP A 542 -17.35 21.54 -11.67
C TRP A 542 -17.17 20.91 -10.30
N GLN A 543 -18.27 20.47 -9.70
CA GLN A 543 -18.30 19.80 -8.41
C GLN A 543 -18.94 18.41 -8.60
N PRO A 544 -18.15 17.36 -8.87
CA PRO A 544 -18.69 16.00 -8.93
C PRO A 544 -19.24 15.59 -7.56
N VAL A 545 -20.27 14.74 -7.57
CA VAL A 545 -20.92 14.24 -6.35
C VAL A 545 -20.00 13.36 -5.50
N ALA A 546 -19.01 12.70 -6.12
CA ALA A 546 -17.98 11.92 -5.48
C ALA A 546 -16.78 11.74 -6.44
N GLY A 547 -15.62 11.42 -5.87
CA GLY A 547 -14.36 11.33 -6.61
C GLY A 547 -13.87 12.71 -7.07
N GLY A 548 -13.07 12.75 -8.13
CA GLY A 548 -12.43 13.98 -8.56
C GLY A 548 -11.08 14.15 -7.88
N GLY A 549 -10.74 15.36 -7.44
CA GLY A 549 -9.35 15.72 -7.12
C GLY A 549 -8.70 16.33 -8.36
N GLU A 550 -7.58 15.79 -8.82
CA GLU A 550 -6.88 16.32 -9.99
C GLU A 550 -7.72 16.16 -11.29
N ALA A 551 -7.98 17.28 -11.97
CA ALA A 551 -8.56 17.27 -13.31
C ALA A 551 -7.60 17.91 -14.30
N PHE A 552 -7.30 17.18 -15.37
CA PHE A 552 -6.25 17.56 -16.30
C PHE A 552 -6.82 18.08 -17.61
N TRP A 553 -6.57 19.37 -17.87
CA TRP A 553 -6.84 19.96 -19.18
C TRP A 553 -5.87 19.39 -20.23
N TYR A 554 -6.40 18.89 -21.33
CA TYR A 554 -5.65 18.59 -22.55
C TYR A 554 -5.73 19.81 -23.47
N THR A 555 -4.64 20.55 -23.69
CA THR A 555 -3.27 20.41 -23.11
C THR A 555 -2.69 21.79 -22.78
N PHE A 556 -1.48 21.88 -22.22
CA PHE A 556 -0.90 23.17 -21.84
C PHE A 556 -0.44 24.00 -23.05
N PHE A 557 0.16 23.37 -24.07
CA PHE A 557 0.64 24.03 -25.28
C PHE A 557 -0.01 23.45 -26.53
N ASP A 558 -0.28 24.30 -27.51
CA ASP A 558 -0.63 23.87 -28.86
C ASP A 558 0.51 23.09 -29.52
N LEU A 559 0.15 22.27 -30.50
CA LEU A 559 1.12 21.59 -31.33
C LEU A 559 1.68 22.53 -32.40
N ARG A 560 2.92 22.26 -32.85
CA ARG A 560 3.54 23.04 -33.92
C ARG A 560 2.82 22.83 -35.24
N ALA A 561 2.91 23.82 -36.11
CA ALA A 561 2.33 23.74 -37.46
C ALA A 561 2.98 22.66 -38.35
N ASP A 562 4.18 22.16 -38.00
CA ASP A 562 4.87 21.06 -38.67
C ASP A 562 4.62 19.70 -38.01
N ASP A 563 3.82 19.63 -36.94
CA ASP A 563 3.40 18.38 -36.33
C ASP A 563 2.42 17.66 -37.27
N ARG A 564 2.71 16.39 -37.55
CA ARG A 564 1.91 15.50 -38.41
C ARG A 564 1.43 14.26 -37.67
N THR A 565 1.64 14.21 -36.36
CA THR A 565 1.23 13.09 -35.50
C THR A 565 -0.28 13.05 -35.31
N GLN A 566 -0.97 14.18 -35.51
CA GLN A 566 -2.41 14.29 -35.36
C GLN A 566 -3.14 14.34 -36.72
N PRO A 567 -4.23 13.58 -36.89
CA PRO A 567 -4.92 13.47 -38.17
C PRO A 567 -5.82 14.66 -38.51
N TYR A 568 -6.25 15.46 -37.52
CA TYR A 568 -7.18 16.57 -37.71
C TYR A 568 -6.59 17.89 -37.25
N ALA A 569 -6.83 18.96 -38.01
CA ALA A 569 -6.29 20.29 -37.71
C ALA A 569 -6.69 20.81 -36.31
N LEU A 570 -7.90 20.48 -35.83
CA LEU A 570 -8.40 20.88 -34.50
C LEU A 570 -7.50 20.40 -33.36
N GLU A 571 -6.78 19.29 -33.53
CA GLU A 571 -5.92 18.68 -32.50
C GLU A 571 -4.72 19.56 -32.18
N THR A 572 -4.36 20.46 -33.10
CA THR A 572 -3.25 21.39 -32.89
C THR A 572 -3.62 22.60 -32.02
N TYR A 573 -4.91 22.75 -31.64
CA TYR A 573 -5.44 23.97 -30.99
C TYR A 573 -6.01 23.76 -29.58
N PHE A 574 -5.66 22.68 -28.87
CA PHE A 574 -6.16 22.39 -27.50
C PHE A 574 -5.40 23.10 -26.38
N GLY A 575 -4.26 23.73 -26.70
CA GLY A 575 -3.37 24.40 -25.76
C GLY A 575 -4.03 25.56 -25.03
N PHE A 576 -3.66 25.77 -23.77
CA PHE A 576 -3.80 27.07 -23.11
C PHE A 576 -2.90 28.14 -23.73
N PHE A 577 -1.70 27.72 -24.11
CA PHE A 577 -0.68 28.52 -24.79
C PHE A 577 -0.56 28.07 -26.24
N THR A 578 -0.18 28.99 -27.12
CA THR A 578 0.25 28.67 -28.49
C THR A 578 1.53 27.84 -28.47
N ALA A 579 1.88 27.23 -29.60
CA ALA A 579 3.12 26.48 -29.74
C ALA A 579 4.39 27.33 -29.53
N ALA A 580 4.29 28.66 -29.58
CA ALA A 580 5.40 29.58 -29.27
C ALA A 580 5.41 30.03 -27.79
N GLY A 581 4.64 29.37 -26.92
CA GLY A 581 4.57 29.70 -25.49
C GLY A 581 3.84 31.02 -25.19
N GLN A 582 3.02 31.54 -26.12
CA GLN A 582 2.21 32.73 -25.89
C GLN A 582 0.83 32.35 -25.35
N GLN A 583 0.40 32.99 -24.26
CA GLN A 583 -0.93 32.76 -23.67
C GLN A 583 -2.03 33.19 -24.66
N LYS A 584 -3.05 32.35 -24.85
CA LYS A 584 -4.11 32.63 -25.85
C LYS A 584 -5.08 33.72 -25.42
N ALA A 585 -5.40 33.79 -24.14
CA ALA A 585 -6.21 34.87 -23.57
C ALA A 585 -5.85 35.10 -22.09
N PRO A 586 -5.91 36.34 -21.61
CA PRO A 586 -5.80 36.63 -20.17
C PRO A 586 -6.82 35.79 -19.38
N GLY A 587 -6.37 35.18 -18.28
CA GLY A 587 -7.23 34.31 -17.45
C GLY A 587 -7.53 32.93 -18.04
N TYR A 588 -6.92 32.56 -19.17
CA TYR A 588 -7.01 31.24 -19.78
C TYR A 588 -5.59 30.69 -20.05
N PRO A 589 -5.01 29.90 -19.14
CA PRO A 589 -5.56 29.50 -17.85
C PRO A 589 -5.49 30.66 -16.85
N ALA A 590 -6.29 30.63 -15.80
CA ALA A 590 -6.15 31.57 -14.69
C ALA A 590 -4.82 31.32 -13.98
N LEU A 591 -4.21 32.37 -13.40
CA LEU A 591 -3.06 32.17 -12.53
C LEU A 591 -3.47 31.24 -11.40
N TYR A 592 -2.65 30.23 -11.17
CA TYR A 592 -2.78 29.39 -10.00
C TYR A 592 -2.18 30.16 -8.83
N GLU A 593 -3.04 30.89 -8.15
CA GLU A 593 -2.76 31.38 -6.82
C GLU A 593 -2.99 30.18 -5.88
N PRO A 594 -1.95 29.52 -5.33
CA PRO A 594 -2.17 28.83 -4.06
C PRO A 594 -2.76 29.89 -3.14
N PHE A 595 -3.84 29.61 -2.43
CA PHE A 595 -4.50 30.62 -1.59
C PHE A 595 -3.45 31.25 -0.64
N VAL A 596 -2.94 32.45 -0.97
CA VAL A 596 -1.97 33.22 -0.19
C VAL A 596 -2.65 34.52 0.19
N TYR A 597 -2.96 34.67 1.48
CA TYR A 597 -3.26 35.97 2.07
C TYR A 597 -1.98 36.87 2.05
N PRO A 598 -2.12 38.21 2.01
CA PRO A 598 -1.03 39.13 1.63
C PRO A 598 0.25 38.98 2.47
N ALA A 599 1.38 39.08 1.78
CA ALA A 599 2.73 38.85 2.30
C ALA A 599 3.18 39.88 3.36
N PHE A 600 3.90 39.40 4.38
CA PHE A 600 4.78 40.23 5.21
C PHE A 600 6.24 39.99 4.81
N THR A 601 6.92 41.07 4.43
CA THR A 601 8.33 41.09 4.01
C THR A 601 9.27 40.67 5.16
N PRO A 602 10.31 39.85 4.89
CA PRO A 602 11.23 39.39 5.93
C PRO A 602 12.22 40.48 6.32
N ALA A 603 12.34 40.75 7.62
CA ALA A 603 13.48 41.47 8.17
C ALA A 603 14.69 40.53 8.26
N VAL A 604 15.83 41.01 7.78
CA VAL A 604 17.14 40.36 7.85
C VAL A 604 17.59 40.27 9.30
N THR A 605 17.90 39.06 9.78
CA THR A 605 18.72 38.88 10.99
C THR A 605 19.76 37.78 10.82
N THR A 606 20.95 38.14 11.28
CA THR A 606 22.26 37.51 11.13
C THR A 606 22.42 36.20 11.89
N ARG A 607 23.24 35.32 11.31
CA ARG A 607 23.66 34.00 11.80
C ARG A 607 24.42 34.08 13.13
N ALA A 608 24.15 33.15 14.05
CA ALA A 608 24.98 32.86 15.23
C ALA A 608 25.41 31.37 15.24
N PRO A 609 26.53 31.00 15.89
CA PRO A 609 27.38 29.87 15.49
C PRO A 609 27.03 28.51 16.12
N THR A 610 27.44 27.47 15.39
CA THR A 610 27.33 26.03 15.68
C THR A 610 28.10 25.60 16.95
N PRO A 611 27.53 24.73 17.82
CA PRO A 611 28.31 23.98 18.81
C PRO A 611 28.86 22.67 18.24
N ALA A 612 30.07 22.32 18.66
CA ALA A 612 30.85 21.16 18.22
C ALA A 612 30.33 19.80 18.75
N PRO A 613 30.77 18.66 18.14
CA PRO A 613 30.28 17.32 18.48
C PRO A 613 30.88 16.80 19.80
N VAL A 614 30.04 16.20 20.64
CA VAL A 614 30.47 15.46 21.85
C VAL A 614 30.67 13.98 21.50
N THR A 615 31.89 13.50 21.72
CA THR A 615 32.33 12.10 21.62
C THR A 615 31.71 11.22 22.70
N ALA A 616 31.05 10.11 22.31
CA ALA A 616 30.61 9.05 23.22
C ALA A 616 31.68 7.94 23.35
N LYS A 617 31.89 7.49 24.60
CA LYS A 617 32.87 6.49 25.06
C LYS A 617 32.33 5.05 24.87
N PRO A 618 33.19 4.00 24.74
CA PRO A 618 32.77 2.64 24.36
C PRO A 618 32.18 1.83 25.52
N THR A 619 31.17 1.00 25.23
CA THR A 619 30.55 0.05 26.17
C THR A 619 31.02 -1.39 25.89
N PRO A 620 31.25 -2.26 26.91
CA PRO A 620 32.03 -3.50 26.76
C PRO A 620 31.27 -4.70 26.20
N ALA A 621 32.02 -5.70 25.73
CA ALA A 621 31.56 -6.94 25.10
C ALA A 621 30.72 -7.87 26.03
N PRO A 622 29.81 -8.70 25.48
CA PRO A 622 28.96 -9.59 26.27
C PRO A 622 29.72 -10.82 26.79
N VAL A 623 29.49 -11.14 28.06
CA VAL A 623 29.98 -12.33 28.76
C VAL A 623 29.16 -13.56 28.36
N VAL A 624 29.85 -14.67 28.09
CA VAL A 624 29.28 -16.00 27.82
C VAL A 624 28.72 -16.59 29.10
N SER A 625 27.41 -16.85 29.15
CA SER A 625 26.77 -17.64 30.22
C SER A 625 26.72 -19.11 29.84
N THR A 626 27.33 -19.95 30.67
CA THR A 626 27.30 -21.42 30.62
C THR A 626 25.99 -21.94 31.21
N VAL A 627 25.17 -22.62 30.41
CA VAL A 627 23.94 -23.29 30.87
C VAL A 627 24.24 -24.75 31.25
N ALA A 628 23.75 -25.16 32.43
CA ALA A 628 23.81 -26.49 33.01
C ALA A 628 22.95 -27.54 32.25
N PRO A 629 23.24 -28.85 32.35
CA PRO A 629 22.68 -29.90 31.50
C PRO A 629 21.34 -30.43 32.02
N GLY A 630 20.32 -30.59 31.16
CA GLY A 630 19.05 -31.21 31.58
C GLY A 630 17.83 -31.19 30.65
N ALA A 631 17.91 -30.66 29.42
CA ALA A 631 16.80 -30.78 28.45
C ALA A 631 17.32 -31.39 27.13
N PRO A 632 16.64 -32.37 26.52
CA PRO A 632 17.01 -32.90 25.22
C PRO A 632 17.01 -31.75 24.21
N ARG A 633 18.18 -31.46 23.63
CA ARG A 633 18.31 -30.38 22.64
C ARG A 633 17.58 -30.81 21.37
N LEU A 634 16.45 -30.16 21.13
CA LEU A 634 15.60 -30.33 19.95
C LEU A 634 16.37 -30.03 18.65
N LEU A 635 15.91 -30.60 17.53
CA LEU A 635 16.30 -30.15 16.19
C LEU A 635 16.19 -28.62 16.14
N ARG A 636 17.22 -27.95 15.63
CA ARG A 636 17.34 -26.49 15.74
C ARG A 636 16.39 -25.77 14.79
N GLY A 637 16.10 -26.35 13.63
CA GLY A 637 15.22 -25.77 12.63
C GLY A 637 14.60 -26.77 11.66
N ALA A 638 13.92 -26.24 10.66
CA ALA A 638 13.38 -26.98 9.52
C ALA A 638 13.67 -26.24 8.21
N ASN A 639 13.57 -26.94 7.08
CA ASN A 639 13.69 -26.33 5.77
C ASN A 639 12.38 -25.61 5.40
N TYR A 640 12.48 -24.39 4.90
CA TYR A 640 11.34 -23.59 4.47
C TYR A 640 11.41 -23.30 2.97
N ASP A 641 10.29 -23.50 2.30
CA ASP A 641 10.05 -23.19 0.90
C ASP A 641 8.57 -22.80 0.74
N PRO A 642 8.23 -21.61 0.19
CA PRO A 642 6.84 -21.19 0.03
C PRO A 642 6.06 -22.05 -0.97
N PHE A 643 6.72 -22.74 -1.90
CA PHE A 643 6.04 -23.48 -2.97
C PHE A 643 5.42 -24.82 -2.52
N HIS A 644 5.23 -25.00 -1.22
CA HIS A 644 4.34 -26.05 -0.71
C HIS A 644 2.90 -25.86 -1.21
N ASN A 645 2.50 -24.63 -1.56
CA ASN A 645 1.26 -24.37 -2.29
C ASN A 645 1.54 -24.14 -3.80
N PRO A 646 0.99 -24.97 -4.69
CA PRO A 646 1.25 -24.88 -6.14
C PRO A 646 0.65 -23.62 -6.80
N SER A 647 -0.19 -22.86 -6.10
CA SER A 647 -0.75 -21.60 -6.58
C SER A 647 0.21 -20.42 -6.43
N TYR A 648 1.17 -20.47 -5.50
CA TYR A 648 2.04 -19.32 -5.22
C TYR A 648 3.01 -18.95 -6.36
N PRO A 649 3.57 -19.89 -7.16
CA PRO A 649 4.31 -19.53 -8.37
C PRO A 649 3.48 -18.82 -9.44
N LYS A 650 2.14 -18.88 -9.35
CA LYS A 650 1.20 -18.30 -10.32
C LYS A 650 0.61 -16.97 -9.87
N ASP A 651 0.82 -16.60 -8.61
CA ASP A 651 0.38 -15.36 -7.99
C ASP A 651 1.50 -14.76 -7.15
N LEU A 652 2.46 -14.13 -7.84
CA LEU A 652 3.63 -13.51 -7.20
C LEU A 652 3.25 -12.32 -6.30
N ASN A 653 2.08 -11.72 -6.51
CA ASN A 653 1.58 -10.62 -5.68
C ASN A 653 1.18 -11.13 -4.29
N ALA A 654 0.64 -12.35 -4.19
CA ALA A 654 0.30 -12.99 -2.92
C ALA A 654 1.51 -13.70 -2.24
N LEU A 655 2.60 -13.97 -2.97
CA LEU A 655 3.72 -14.77 -2.48
C LEU A 655 4.36 -14.19 -1.21
N GLY A 656 4.51 -12.86 -1.10
CA GLY A 656 5.04 -12.22 0.11
C GLY A 656 4.13 -12.40 1.34
N ALA A 657 2.82 -12.23 1.16
CA ALA A 657 1.84 -12.46 2.23
C ALA A 657 1.79 -13.94 2.64
N ALA A 658 1.90 -14.84 1.66
CA ALA A 658 1.99 -16.27 1.90
C ALA A 658 3.24 -16.62 2.72
N ILE A 659 4.40 -16.07 2.37
CA ILE A 659 5.64 -16.23 3.14
C ILE A 659 5.45 -15.75 4.57
N THR A 660 4.87 -14.57 4.78
CA THR A 660 4.59 -14.06 6.13
C THR A 660 3.72 -15.03 6.92
N ALA A 661 2.62 -15.52 6.33
CA ALA A 661 1.72 -16.46 6.99
C ALA A 661 2.41 -17.78 7.34
N ASP A 662 3.22 -18.32 6.42
CA ASP A 662 3.98 -19.55 6.66
C ASP A 662 4.95 -19.39 7.83
N LEU A 663 5.72 -18.30 7.85
CA LEU A 663 6.73 -18.07 8.87
C LEU A 663 6.11 -17.82 10.25
N GLN A 664 4.88 -17.28 10.34
CA GLN A 664 4.13 -17.23 11.60
C GLN A 664 3.76 -18.62 12.14
N VAL A 665 3.58 -19.62 11.26
CA VAL A 665 3.39 -21.00 11.69
C VAL A 665 4.73 -21.61 12.12
N VAL A 666 5.79 -21.42 11.33
CA VAL A 666 7.11 -22.00 11.61
C VAL A 666 7.69 -21.49 12.93
N ARG A 667 7.58 -20.18 13.23
CA ARG A 667 8.15 -19.56 14.44
C ARG A 667 7.58 -20.06 15.77
N LYS A 668 6.44 -20.77 15.73
CA LYS A 668 5.86 -21.43 16.91
C LYS A 668 6.74 -22.58 17.41
N TYR A 669 7.52 -23.18 16.51
CA TYR A 669 8.27 -24.41 16.77
C TYR A 669 9.76 -24.30 16.53
N PHE A 670 10.21 -23.30 15.77
CA PHE A 670 11.63 -23.12 15.47
C PHE A 670 12.04 -21.66 15.60
N LYS A 671 13.31 -21.44 15.94
CA LYS A 671 13.93 -20.10 15.96
C LYS A 671 14.86 -19.86 14.77
N ILE A 672 15.14 -20.91 14.00
CA ILE A 672 15.97 -20.85 12.81
C ILE A 672 15.33 -21.71 11.73
N VAL A 673 15.40 -21.23 10.49
CA VAL A 673 15.04 -22.01 9.31
C VAL A 673 16.22 -22.15 8.38
N ARG A 674 16.13 -23.07 7.44
CA ARG A 674 17.02 -23.12 6.29
C ARG A 674 16.21 -22.90 5.03
N THR A 675 16.75 -22.14 4.10
CA THR A 675 16.18 -22.02 2.76
C THR A 675 17.16 -22.60 1.73
N VAL A 676 16.63 -23.01 0.58
CA VAL A 676 17.45 -23.38 -0.58
C VAL A 676 17.77 -22.15 -1.45
N TYR A 677 16.87 -21.18 -1.45
CA TYR A 677 16.97 -19.93 -2.20
C TYR A 677 17.13 -18.72 -1.28
N ALA A 678 17.78 -17.66 -1.77
CA ALA A 678 17.91 -16.38 -1.08
C ALA A 678 16.75 -15.45 -1.42
N ASN A 679 16.11 -15.68 -2.58
CA ASN A 679 14.87 -15.06 -2.98
C ASN A 679 13.99 -16.03 -3.77
N PHE A 680 12.68 -15.79 -3.77
CA PHE A 680 11.69 -16.53 -4.54
C PHE A 680 11.07 -15.57 -5.56
N TYR A 681 11.42 -15.70 -6.84
CA TYR A 681 11.03 -14.75 -7.89
C TYR A 681 11.38 -13.27 -7.55
N ASN A 682 12.60 -13.05 -7.04
CA ASN A 682 13.11 -11.77 -6.53
C ASN A 682 12.46 -11.26 -5.22
N ILE A 683 11.56 -12.02 -4.60
CA ILE A 683 11.12 -11.76 -3.23
C ILE A 683 12.20 -12.28 -2.27
N ASN A 684 13.01 -11.37 -1.74
CA ASN A 684 14.07 -11.68 -0.78
C ASN A 684 13.47 -12.27 0.50
N ILE A 685 13.98 -13.41 0.96
CA ILE A 685 13.40 -14.09 2.14
C ILE A 685 13.82 -13.46 3.48
N ALA A 686 14.99 -12.80 3.52
CA ALA A 686 15.59 -12.28 4.75
C ALA A 686 14.73 -11.24 5.52
N PRO A 687 14.05 -10.27 4.87
CA PRO A 687 13.14 -9.35 5.57
C PRO A 687 12.00 -10.06 6.29
N TYR A 688 11.39 -11.05 5.66
CA TYR A 688 10.28 -11.81 6.23
C TYR A 688 10.72 -12.65 7.43
N LEU A 689 11.93 -13.21 7.35
CA LEU A 689 12.53 -13.97 8.45
C LEU A 689 12.85 -13.06 9.64
N ALA A 690 13.43 -11.88 9.39
CA ALA A 690 13.67 -10.89 10.43
C ALA A 690 12.36 -10.45 11.10
N GLN A 691 11.31 -10.18 10.32
CA GLN A 691 9.98 -9.84 10.84
C GLN A 691 9.36 -10.98 11.68
N ALA A 692 9.55 -12.23 11.25
CA ALA A 692 9.11 -13.41 12.00
C ALA A 692 10.02 -13.73 13.21
N GLN A 693 11.11 -12.98 13.41
CA GLN A 693 12.15 -13.23 14.41
C GLN A 693 12.77 -14.63 14.27
N LEU A 694 12.99 -15.05 13.03
CA LEU A 694 13.63 -16.30 12.65
C LEU A 694 15.03 -16.01 12.10
N ASP A 695 16.01 -16.75 12.62
CA ASP A 695 17.35 -16.80 12.04
C ASP A 695 17.36 -17.72 10.81
N VAL A 696 18.42 -17.67 10.01
CA VAL A 696 18.50 -18.42 8.76
C VAL A 696 19.86 -19.00 8.40
N TYR A 697 19.83 -20.25 7.92
CA TYR A 697 20.84 -20.80 7.00
C TYR A 697 20.39 -20.47 5.58
N LEU A 698 20.91 -19.36 5.04
CA LEU A 698 20.43 -18.77 3.80
C LEU A 698 21.02 -19.50 2.60
N GLY A 699 20.18 -20.17 1.83
CA GLY A 699 20.61 -20.85 0.61
C GLY A 699 20.80 -19.87 -0.54
N ILE A 700 21.78 -20.13 -1.40
CA ILE A 700 21.91 -19.53 -2.74
C ILE A 700 21.80 -20.70 -3.71
N TYR A 701 20.65 -20.84 -4.37
CA TYR A 701 20.48 -21.89 -5.36
C TYR A 701 21.40 -21.63 -6.55
N MET A 702 22.24 -22.61 -6.87
CA MET A 702 23.21 -22.49 -7.94
C MET A 702 22.63 -23.06 -9.24
N THR A 703 22.70 -22.26 -10.30
CA THR A 703 22.24 -22.60 -11.65
C THR A 703 23.14 -21.91 -12.68
N ARG A 704 23.16 -22.44 -13.90
CA ARG A 704 23.79 -21.84 -15.08
C ARG A 704 22.90 -20.76 -15.73
N GLU A 705 21.67 -20.60 -15.27
CA GLU A 705 20.76 -19.56 -15.75
C GLU A 705 21.16 -18.16 -15.25
N SER A 706 20.77 -17.13 -16.01
CA SER A 706 21.17 -15.73 -15.76
C SER A 706 20.67 -15.19 -14.41
N TRP A 707 19.62 -15.78 -13.85
CA TRP A 707 19.06 -15.36 -12.56
C TRP A 707 19.88 -15.84 -11.34
N TYR A 708 20.92 -16.66 -11.51
CA TYR A 708 21.85 -16.98 -10.42
C TYR A 708 22.42 -15.72 -9.75
N ALA A 709 22.69 -14.68 -10.54
CA ALA A 709 23.17 -13.39 -10.04
C ALA A 709 22.19 -12.75 -9.05
N SER A 710 20.87 -12.92 -9.26
CA SER A 710 19.84 -12.44 -8.31
C SER A 710 19.96 -13.15 -6.97
N GLN A 711 20.17 -14.47 -6.95
CA GLN A 711 20.33 -15.24 -5.70
C GLN A 711 21.56 -14.77 -4.90
N VAL A 712 22.68 -14.50 -5.59
CA VAL A 712 23.90 -13.99 -4.96
C VAL A 712 23.68 -12.59 -4.39
N ASN A 713 23.08 -11.68 -5.17
CA ASN A 713 22.82 -10.31 -4.74
C ASN A 713 21.87 -10.26 -3.53
N SER A 714 20.82 -11.10 -3.52
CA SER A 714 19.90 -11.22 -2.38
C SER A 714 20.61 -11.71 -1.13
N ALA A 715 21.52 -12.68 -1.25
CA ALA A 715 22.27 -13.18 -0.10
C ALA A 715 23.28 -12.16 0.45
N VAL A 716 23.97 -11.43 -0.42
CA VAL A 716 24.83 -10.32 -0.01
C VAL A 716 24.01 -9.26 0.72
N THR A 717 22.88 -8.85 0.15
CA THR A 717 21.95 -7.88 0.78
C THR A 717 21.44 -8.37 2.12
N ALA A 718 21.07 -9.65 2.23
CA ALA A 718 20.63 -10.25 3.48
C ALA A 718 21.71 -10.19 4.57
N VAL A 719 22.98 -10.45 4.23
CA VAL A 719 24.07 -10.37 5.21
C VAL A 719 24.38 -8.92 5.61
N VAL A 720 24.29 -7.97 4.67
CA VAL A 720 24.51 -6.54 4.94
C VAL A 720 23.41 -5.97 5.84
N GLN A 721 22.15 -6.20 5.50
CA GLN A 721 21.00 -5.55 6.14
C GLN A 721 20.45 -6.34 7.33
N TYR A 722 20.49 -7.66 7.25
CA TYR A 722 19.89 -8.58 8.23
C TYR A 722 20.90 -9.56 8.82
N GLY A 723 22.19 -9.21 8.81
CA GLY A 723 23.25 -10.11 9.23
C GLY A 723 23.12 -10.61 10.68
N ALA A 724 22.36 -9.94 11.54
CA ALA A 724 22.02 -10.46 12.88
C ALA A 724 21.20 -11.77 12.83
N HIS A 725 20.42 -11.95 11.77
CA HIS A 725 19.57 -13.12 11.52
C HIS A 725 20.20 -14.14 10.56
N VAL A 726 21.24 -13.78 9.80
CA VAL A 726 21.93 -14.72 8.90
C VAL A 726 23.04 -15.46 9.65
N ARG A 727 22.79 -16.74 9.97
CA ARG A 727 23.73 -17.60 10.71
C ARG A 727 24.77 -18.27 9.81
N ALA A 728 24.36 -18.59 8.59
CA ALA A 728 25.23 -19.17 7.57
C ALA A 728 24.70 -18.86 6.16
N VAL A 729 25.60 -18.91 5.18
CA VAL A 729 25.25 -18.87 3.75
C VAL A 729 25.65 -20.20 3.10
N LEU A 730 24.73 -20.83 2.37
CA LEU A 730 24.95 -22.12 1.72
C LEU A 730 24.85 -21.96 0.21
N VAL A 731 25.98 -22.02 -0.49
CA VAL A 731 26.03 -21.86 -1.96
C VAL A 731 25.86 -23.22 -2.62
N GLY A 732 24.74 -23.40 -3.30
CA GLY A 732 24.35 -24.65 -3.93
C GLY A 732 23.67 -25.65 -2.98
N ASN A 733 22.80 -26.47 -3.57
CA ASN A 733 22.07 -27.54 -2.92
C ASN A 733 22.06 -28.77 -3.81
N GLU A 734 22.88 -29.77 -3.49
CA GLU A 734 23.03 -31.05 -4.19
C GLU A 734 23.41 -30.92 -5.67
N ASN A 735 24.00 -29.79 -6.05
CA ASN A 735 24.30 -29.44 -7.45
C ASN A 735 25.21 -30.44 -8.19
N LEU A 736 25.98 -31.29 -7.48
CA LEU A 736 26.75 -32.36 -8.12
C LEU A 736 25.86 -33.48 -8.70
N ASN A 737 24.64 -33.61 -8.19
CA ASN A 737 23.68 -34.65 -8.60
C ASN A 737 22.51 -34.08 -9.44
N MET A 738 22.50 -32.77 -9.71
CA MET A 738 21.45 -32.11 -10.48
C MET A 738 21.73 -32.11 -11.99
N ASN A 739 20.68 -31.88 -12.79
CA ASN A 739 20.70 -31.96 -14.25
C ASN A 739 21.74 -31.05 -14.94
N GLU A 740 22.21 -30.00 -14.28
CA GLU A 740 23.22 -29.07 -14.81
C GLU A 740 24.68 -29.53 -14.61
N ALA A 741 24.88 -30.68 -13.93
CA ALA A 741 26.15 -31.39 -13.77
C ALA A 741 27.33 -30.52 -13.29
N PHE A 742 27.17 -29.80 -12.19
CA PHE A 742 28.27 -29.00 -11.62
C PHE A 742 29.37 -29.89 -11.04
N SER A 743 30.62 -29.54 -11.30
CA SER A 743 31.78 -30.13 -10.63
C SER A 743 32.01 -29.53 -9.24
N ALA A 744 32.70 -30.28 -8.36
CA ALA A 744 33.10 -29.75 -7.04
C ALA A 744 34.00 -28.51 -7.16
N THR A 745 34.81 -28.43 -8.21
CA THR A 745 35.67 -27.27 -8.50
C THR A 745 34.85 -26.03 -8.87
N GLU A 746 33.81 -26.17 -9.69
CA GLU A 746 32.92 -25.04 -10.02
C GLU A 746 32.19 -24.52 -8.78
N ILE A 747 31.70 -25.42 -7.92
CA ILE A 747 31.06 -25.04 -6.66
C ILE A 747 32.06 -24.31 -5.75
N LEU A 748 33.30 -24.78 -5.66
CA LEU A 748 34.36 -24.11 -4.90
C LEU A 748 34.62 -22.68 -5.41
N VAL A 749 34.69 -22.49 -6.73
CA VAL A 749 34.87 -21.16 -7.34
C VAL A 749 33.71 -20.24 -6.95
N GLN A 750 32.47 -20.72 -7.01
CA GLN A 750 31.31 -19.92 -6.63
C GLN A 750 31.25 -19.60 -5.14
N VAL A 751 31.56 -20.56 -4.27
CA VAL A 751 31.66 -20.30 -2.82
C VAL A 751 32.71 -19.24 -2.54
N ALA A 752 33.89 -19.32 -3.16
CA ALA A 752 34.95 -18.33 -2.99
C ALA A 752 34.52 -16.94 -3.51
N ALA A 753 33.84 -16.88 -4.65
CA ALA A 753 33.32 -15.64 -5.22
C ALA A 753 32.29 -14.98 -4.29
N VAL A 754 31.30 -15.73 -3.81
CA VAL A 754 30.28 -15.24 -2.87
C VAL A 754 30.93 -14.80 -1.55
N LYS A 755 31.86 -15.58 -0.99
CA LYS A 755 32.59 -15.23 0.25
C LYS A 755 33.31 -13.88 0.09
N LYS A 756 33.96 -13.66 -1.06
CA LYS A 756 34.63 -12.39 -1.39
C LYS A 756 33.63 -11.23 -1.49
N GLN A 757 32.50 -11.42 -2.16
CA GLN A 757 31.48 -10.38 -2.31
C GLN A 757 30.87 -9.99 -0.96
N ILE A 758 30.54 -10.96 -0.10
CA ILE A 758 30.02 -10.69 1.24
C ILE A 758 31.06 -9.95 2.09
N ALA A 759 32.32 -10.39 2.07
CA ALA A 759 33.39 -9.74 2.83
C ALA A 759 33.59 -8.28 2.39
N ALA A 760 33.51 -8.01 1.09
CA ALA A 760 33.63 -6.66 0.53
C ALA A 760 32.45 -5.76 0.91
N ALA A 761 31.21 -6.29 0.86
CA ALA A 761 30.00 -5.50 1.06
C ALA A 761 29.64 -5.29 2.53
N ALA A 762 29.75 -6.34 3.36
CA ALA A 762 29.20 -6.33 4.71
C ALA A 762 30.22 -6.02 5.82
N GLN A 763 31.52 -5.97 5.49
CA GLN A 763 32.63 -5.81 6.45
C GLN A 763 32.56 -6.80 7.63
N ARG A 764 31.89 -7.95 7.43
CA ARG A 764 31.74 -9.03 8.42
C ARG A 764 31.95 -10.38 7.75
N SER A 765 32.43 -11.34 8.52
CA SER A 765 32.48 -12.75 8.11
C SER A 765 31.19 -13.46 8.53
N VAL A 766 30.62 -14.25 7.63
CA VAL A 766 29.56 -15.22 7.91
C VAL A 766 30.07 -16.61 7.53
N PRO A 767 29.79 -17.67 8.31
CA PRO A 767 30.11 -19.04 7.91
C PRO A 767 29.50 -19.35 6.54
N ILE A 768 30.32 -19.84 5.61
CA ILE A 768 29.87 -20.19 4.26
C ILE A 768 30.12 -21.65 3.93
N GLY A 769 29.17 -22.29 3.27
CA GLY A 769 29.20 -23.72 2.96
C GLY A 769 28.54 -24.07 1.63
N THR A 770 28.42 -25.37 1.39
CA THR A 770 27.57 -25.94 0.34
C THR A 770 26.88 -27.18 0.89
N VAL A 771 25.82 -27.63 0.23
CA VAL A 771 25.03 -28.79 0.65
C VAL A 771 25.10 -29.87 -0.41
N GLN A 772 25.42 -31.12 -0.03
CA GLN A 772 25.39 -32.30 -0.89
C GLN A 772 24.82 -33.50 -0.13
N THR A 773 24.43 -34.55 -0.86
CA THR A 773 23.97 -35.80 -0.24
C THR A 773 25.11 -36.45 0.53
N ALA A 774 24.76 -37.17 1.60
CA ALA A 774 25.73 -37.94 2.37
C ALA A 774 26.55 -38.89 1.49
N GLN A 775 25.90 -39.51 0.50
CA GLN A 775 26.56 -40.40 -0.45
C GLN A 775 27.59 -39.67 -1.32
N THR A 776 27.29 -38.47 -1.81
CA THR A 776 28.26 -37.65 -2.56
C THR A 776 29.47 -37.29 -1.70
N TRP A 777 29.25 -36.89 -0.44
CA TRP A 777 30.35 -36.60 0.49
C TRP A 777 31.21 -37.82 0.80
N LEU A 778 30.61 -39.00 0.93
CA LEU A 778 31.33 -40.25 1.19
C LEU A 778 32.05 -40.80 -0.05
N GLY A 779 31.53 -40.50 -1.24
CA GLY A 779 32.10 -40.92 -2.52
C GLY A 779 33.49 -40.35 -2.81
N ASN A 780 34.14 -40.92 -3.84
CA ASN A 780 35.44 -40.48 -4.35
C ASN A 780 35.25 -39.51 -5.53
N VAL A 781 34.69 -38.33 -5.25
CA VAL A 781 34.44 -37.30 -6.28
C VAL A 781 35.64 -36.35 -6.38
N ALA A 782 36.11 -36.13 -7.62
CA ALA A 782 37.23 -35.24 -7.89
C ALA A 782 36.93 -33.79 -7.43
N GLY A 783 37.91 -33.15 -6.78
CA GLY A 783 37.78 -31.78 -6.24
C GLY A 783 37.00 -31.65 -4.93
N LEU A 784 36.25 -32.67 -4.52
CA LEU A 784 35.42 -32.63 -3.31
C LEU A 784 36.23 -32.47 -2.00
N PRO A 785 37.41 -33.11 -1.82
CA PRO A 785 38.26 -32.86 -0.65
C PRO A 785 38.74 -31.40 -0.55
N ALA A 786 39.06 -30.77 -1.70
CA ALA A 786 39.49 -29.37 -1.74
C ALA A 786 38.31 -28.44 -1.39
N LEU A 787 37.11 -28.72 -1.91
CA LEU A 787 35.89 -28.02 -1.54
C LEU A 787 35.62 -28.12 -0.03
N ALA A 788 35.65 -29.32 0.55
CA ALA A 788 35.44 -29.54 1.99
C ALA A 788 36.49 -28.83 2.86
N ALA A 789 37.74 -28.73 2.38
CA ALA A 789 38.80 -28.00 3.07
C ALA A 789 38.54 -26.48 3.09
N ALA A 790 38.03 -25.91 1.99
CA ALA A 790 37.87 -24.47 1.81
C ALA A 790 36.62 -23.84 2.46
N ILE A 791 35.59 -24.65 2.75
CA ILE A 791 34.32 -24.16 3.29
C ILE A 791 34.25 -24.27 4.83
N ASP A 792 33.43 -23.43 5.44
CA ASP A 792 33.21 -23.43 6.90
C ASP A 792 32.15 -24.47 7.30
N ILE A 793 31.19 -24.74 6.41
CA ILE A 793 30.08 -25.68 6.63
C ILE A 793 30.02 -26.72 5.50
N ILE A 794 30.01 -27.99 5.89
CA ILE A 794 29.69 -29.14 5.05
C ILE A 794 28.24 -29.52 5.36
N GLY A 795 27.31 -29.06 4.52
CA GLY A 795 25.90 -29.39 4.62
C GLY A 795 25.63 -30.78 4.05
N VAL A 796 25.02 -31.63 4.87
CA VAL A 796 24.71 -33.02 4.54
C VAL A 796 23.20 -33.19 4.47
N THR A 797 22.72 -33.73 3.36
CA THR A 797 21.35 -34.24 3.23
C THR A 797 21.35 -35.76 3.36
N TYR A 798 20.35 -36.29 4.07
CA TYR A 798 20.14 -37.72 4.23
C TYR A 798 18.65 -38.01 4.40
N GLN A 799 18.08 -38.78 3.47
CA GLN A 799 16.70 -39.22 3.48
C GLN A 799 16.68 -40.73 3.73
N PRO A 800 16.51 -41.23 4.96
CA PRO A 800 16.55 -42.67 5.29
C PRO A 800 15.66 -43.54 4.39
N PHE A 801 14.51 -43.01 3.95
CA PHE A 801 13.59 -43.75 3.08
C PHE A 801 14.11 -43.90 1.64
N LEU A 802 14.97 -42.98 1.18
CA LEU A 802 15.48 -42.91 -0.19
C LEU A 802 16.95 -43.36 -0.31
N ASP A 803 17.73 -43.24 0.76
CA ASP A 803 19.18 -43.41 0.73
C ASP A 803 19.64 -44.81 1.18
N GLY A 804 18.72 -45.67 1.64
CA GLY A 804 19.01 -47.06 1.97
C GLY A 804 17.85 -47.81 2.61
N PRO A 805 18.02 -49.11 2.93
CA PRO A 805 17.01 -49.89 3.64
C PRO A 805 16.72 -49.29 5.02
N TYR A 806 15.44 -49.05 5.31
CA TYR A 806 14.96 -48.52 6.58
C TYR A 806 14.47 -49.64 7.49
N ASP A 807 14.98 -49.68 8.72
CA ASP A 807 14.53 -50.59 9.77
C ASP A 807 13.65 -49.83 10.77
N PRO A 808 12.33 -50.07 10.81
CA PRO A 808 11.44 -49.37 11.74
C PRO A 808 11.74 -49.70 13.21
N ASN A 809 12.39 -50.82 13.51
CA ASN A 809 12.80 -51.17 14.88
C ASN A 809 14.13 -50.50 15.28
N ASN A 810 14.88 -49.99 14.31
CA ASN A 810 16.11 -49.25 14.53
C ASN A 810 16.22 -48.05 13.57
N PRO A 811 15.36 -47.04 13.75
CA PRO A 811 15.14 -45.97 12.77
C PRO A 811 16.39 -45.14 12.46
N MET A 812 17.38 -45.13 13.37
CA MET A 812 18.62 -44.36 13.25
C MET A 812 19.81 -45.17 12.70
N ALA A 813 19.67 -46.46 12.40
CA ALA A 813 20.80 -47.33 12.03
C ALA A 813 21.58 -46.80 10.82
N GLY A 814 20.87 -46.48 9.72
CA GLY A 814 21.46 -45.96 8.49
C GLY A 814 22.12 -44.60 8.68
N LEU A 815 21.43 -43.67 9.35
CA LEU A 815 21.97 -42.33 9.64
C LEU A 815 23.21 -42.42 10.56
N SER A 816 23.18 -43.25 11.60
CA SER A 816 24.30 -43.44 12.54
C SER A 816 25.55 -43.94 11.83
N ARG A 817 25.40 -44.95 10.96
CA ARG A 817 26.50 -45.50 10.15
C ARG A 817 27.07 -44.43 9.22
N THR A 818 26.21 -43.77 8.48
CA THR A 818 26.58 -42.73 7.51
C THR A 818 27.28 -41.55 8.19
N TRP A 819 26.75 -41.09 9.32
CA TRP A 819 27.32 -39.99 10.10
C TRP A 819 28.67 -40.37 10.73
N ALA A 820 28.84 -41.61 11.19
CA ALA A 820 30.13 -42.09 11.68
C ALA A 820 31.20 -42.08 10.58
N GLN A 821 30.84 -42.51 9.36
CA GLN A 821 31.74 -42.46 8.20
C GLN A 821 32.07 -41.01 7.80
N LEU A 822 31.09 -40.10 7.82
CA LEU A 822 31.32 -38.68 7.55
C LEU A 822 32.26 -38.05 8.58
N LYS A 823 32.08 -38.34 9.88
CA LYS A 823 32.97 -37.87 10.95
C LYS A 823 34.39 -38.43 10.85
N ALA A 824 34.54 -39.63 10.31
CA ALA A 824 35.86 -40.21 10.05
C ALA A 824 36.56 -39.53 8.85
N LYS A 825 35.79 -39.02 7.88
CA LYS A 825 36.32 -38.41 6.64
C LYS A 825 36.53 -36.89 6.74
N TYR A 826 35.67 -36.19 7.49
CA TYR A 826 35.64 -34.74 7.57
C TYR A 826 35.65 -34.22 9.01
N PRO A 827 36.17 -33.00 9.26
CA PRO A 827 36.14 -32.42 10.60
C PRO A 827 34.70 -32.28 11.12
N ALA A 828 34.41 -32.91 12.26
CA ALA A 828 33.07 -32.90 12.86
C ALA A 828 32.52 -31.48 13.07
N ALA A 829 33.39 -30.50 13.37
CA ALA A 829 33.00 -29.10 13.54
C ALA A 829 32.38 -28.46 12.29
N LYS A 830 32.71 -28.94 11.08
CA LYS A 830 32.17 -28.44 9.82
C LYS A 830 30.86 -29.12 9.41
N LEU A 831 30.58 -30.33 9.90
CA LEU A 831 29.40 -31.11 9.49
C LEU A 831 28.11 -30.49 10.03
N ARG A 832 27.11 -30.31 9.16
CA ARG A 832 25.75 -29.89 9.52
C ARG A 832 24.76 -30.83 8.83
N LEU A 833 23.85 -31.41 9.60
CA LEU A 833 22.74 -32.19 9.03
C LEU A 833 21.64 -31.20 8.65
N VAL A 834 21.51 -30.89 7.36
CA VAL A 834 20.71 -29.73 6.89
C VAL A 834 19.44 -30.12 6.16
N ASP A 835 19.25 -31.40 5.87
CA ASP A 835 18.00 -31.94 5.33
C ASP A 835 17.90 -33.41 5.72
N VAL A 836 17.02 -33.70 6.68
CA VAL A 836 16.71 -35.07 7.11
C VAL A 836 15.22 -35.16 7.40
N SER A 837 14.53 -36.07 6.71
CA SER A 837 13.10 -36.27 6.91
C SER A 837 12.69 -37.72 6.61
N PHE A 838 11.44 -38.06 6.91
CA PHE A 838 10.84 -39.32 6.55
C PHE A 838 9.46 -39.06 5.96
N PRO A 839 9.09 -39.65 4.81
CA PRO A 839 7.81 -39.36 4.17
C PRO A 839 6.64 -39.95 4.96
N SER A 840 5.52 -39.23 5.04
CA SER A 840 4.30 -39.68 5.71
C SER A 840 3.35 -40.46 4.82
N ALA A 841 3.65 -40.50 3.52
CA ALA A 841 2.91 -41.24 2.51
C ALA A 841 3.91 -41.84 1.51
N VAL A 842 3.53 -42.92 0.84
CA VAL A 842 4.42 -43.65 -0.06
C VAL A 842 4.94 -42.75 -1.19
N VAL A 843 6.26 -42.71 -1.32
CA VAL A 843 6.99 -42.03 -2.39
C VAL A 843 7.85 -43.05 -3.15
N PRO A 844 8.21 -42.81 -4.42
CA PRO A 844 9.10 -43.71 -5.14
C PRO A 844 10.44 -43.89 -4.42
N SER A 845 10.79 -45.15 -4.10
CA SER A 845 12.07 -45.51 -3.49
C SER A 845 12.57 -46.84 -4.04
N GLY A 846 13.89 -46.94 -4.24
CA GLY A 846 14.56 -48.18 -4.60
C GLY A 846 14.75 -49.15 -3.43
N TYR A 847 14.49 -48.70 -2.19
CA TYR A 847 14.81 -49.46 -0.97
C TYR A 847 13.57 -49.81 -0.15
N ASN A 848 12.64 -48.87 -0.01
CA ASN A 848 11.53 -48.97 0.95
C ASN A 848 10.18 -48.79 0.26
N LYS A 849 9.15 -49.49 0.74
CA LYS A 849 7.79 -49.46 0.14
C LYS A 849 6.69 -49.00 1.09
N VAL A 850 7.00 -48.86 2.38
CA VAL A 850 6.01 -48.55 3.42
C VAL A 850 6.40 -47.25 4.11
N ALA A 851 5.56 -46.24 3.95
CA ALA A 851 5.68 -44.93 4.59
C ALA A 851 4.31 -44.56 5.17
N SER A 852 4.30 -44.05 6.39
CA SER A 852 3.09 -43.61 7.09
C SER A 852 3.42 -42.48 8.05
N LEU A 853 2.41 -41.75 8.49
CA LEU A 853 2.57 -40.69 9.49
C LEU A 853 3.16 -41.24 10.79
N GLU A 854 2.77 -42.44 11.21
CA GLU A 854 3.30 -43.07 12.42
C GLU A 854 4.80 -43.36 12.29
N LEU A 855 5.26 -43.79 11.10
CA LEU A 855 6.68 -44.01 10.84
C LEU A 855 7.47 -42.70 10.78
N GLU A 856 6.90 -41.64 10.21
CA GLU A 856 7.49 -40.31 10.22
C GLU A 856 7.66 -39.78 11.66
N GLN A 857 6.62 -39.92 12.49
CA GLN A 857 6.64 -39.50 13.89
C GLN A 857 7.65 -40.32 14.71
N ALA A 858 7.69 -41.64 14.52
CA ALA A 858 8.67 -42.52 15.17
C ALA A 858 10.11 -42.14 14.76
N PHE A 859 10.34 -41.86 13.48
CA PHE A 859 11.64 -41.41 12.99
C PHE A 859 12.04 -40.06 13.58
N TYR A 860 11.14 -39.06 13.57
CA TYR A 860 11.40 -37.74 14.16
C TYR A 860 11.73 -37.82 15.65
N THR A 861 10.96 -38.61 16.41
CA THR A 861 11.20 -38.83 17.85
C THR A 861 12.59 -39.40 18.09
N ALA A 862 12.97 -40.44 17.33
CA ALA A 862 14.30 -41.03 17.41
C ALA A 862 15.41 -40.06 16.94
N LEU A 863 15.15 -39.25 15.92
CA LEU A 863 16.09 -38.26 15.38
C LEU A 863 16.39 -37.14 16.38
N VAL A 864 15.39 -36.64 17.09
CA VAL A 864 15.58 -35.62 18.14
C VAL A 864 16.53 -36.13 19.21
N GLN A 865 16.35 -37.36 19.69
CA GLN A 865 17.26 -37.98 20.67
C GLN A 865 18.65 -38.23 20.07
N TRP A 866 18.70 -38.69 18.82
CA TRP A 866 19.95 -38.98 18.13
C TRP A 866 20.79 -37.72 17.90
N THR A 867 20.18 -36.61 17.48
CA THR A 867 20.88 -35.34 17.22
C THR A 867 21.42 -34.71 18.49
N ALA A 868 20.70 -34.81 19.61
CA ALA A 868 21.20 -34.39 20.92
C ALA A 868 22.51 -35.09 21.31
N THR A 869 22.71 -36.34 20.87
CA THR A 869 23.90 -37.14 21.15
C THR A 869 25.01 -36.96 20.10
N ASN A 870 24.64 -36.95 18.82
CA ASN A 870 25.59 -37.05 17.70
C ASN A 870 25.94 -35.72 17.05
N CYS A 871 25.15 -34.68 17.33
CA CYS A 871 25.28 -33.32 16.82
C CYS A 871 25.21 -32.27 17.96
N PRO A 872 25.86 -32.48 19.12
CA PRO A 872 25.56 -31.71 20.34
C PRO A 872 25.88 -30.22 20.26
N THR A 873 26.76 -29.84 19.33
CA THR A 873 27.27 -28.47 19.13
C THR A 873 26.94 -27.90 17.75
N SER A 874 26.34 -28.69 16.87
CA SER A 874 26.06 -28.31 15.49
C SER A 874 24.56 -28.17 15.26
N GLU A 875 24.13 -27.13 14.57
CA GLU A 875 22.73 -26.97 14.17
C GLU A 875 22.34 -28.07 13.18
N SER A 876 21.14 -28.62 13.37
CA SER A 876 20.55 -29.66 12.54
C SER A 876 19.12 -29.32 12.18
N PHE A 877 18.75 -29.62 10.94
CA PHE A 877 17.48 -29.21 10.34
C PHE A 877 16.69 -30.43 9.91
N TRP A 878 15.42 -30.46 10.29
CA TRP A 878 14.45 -31.32 9.61
C TRP A 878 14.35 -30.92 8.13
N GLY A 879 13.83 -31.83 7.30
CA GLY A 879 13.44 -31.53 5.93
C GLY A 879 12.35 -30.43 5.83
N PRO A 880 11.54 -30.40 4.77
CA PRO A 880 10.61 -29.30 4.56
C PRO A 880 9.60 -29.20 5.72
N PHE A 881 9.25 -27.98 6.14
CA PHE A 881 8.28 -27.76 7.22
C PHE A 881 6.85 -28.09 6.77
N PHE A 882 6.52 -27.80 5.51
CA PHE A 882 5.26 -28.12 4.88
C PHE A 882 5.45 -29.24 3.85
N ASP A 883 4.45 -30.11 3.69
CA ASP A 883 4.41 -31.07 2.60
C ASP A 883 4.45 -30.34 1.25
N MET A 884 5.20 -30.90 0.30
CA MET A 884 5.21 -30.49 -1.10
C MET A 884 4.86 -31.70 -1.98
N PRO A 885 3.58 -32.13 -2.03
CA PRO A 885 3.19 -33.36 -2.72
C PRO A 885 3.54 -33.37 -4.21
N ALA A 886 3.52 -32.21 -4.86
CA ALA A 886 3.90 -32.04 -6.26
C ALA A 886 5.35 -32.45 -6.55
N LEU A 887 6.23 -32.42 -5.54
CA LEU A 887 7.62 -32.86 -5.63
C LEU A 887 7.86 -34.22 -4.99
N GLY A 888 6.79 -34.95 -4.63
CA GLY A 888 6.88 -36.21 -3.89
C GLY A 888 7.50 -36.05 -2.49
N ARG A 889 7.40 -34.86 -1.88
CA ARG A 889 7.92 -34.60 -0.53
C ARG A 889 6.76 -34.53 0.46
N THR A 890 6.51 -35.62 1.17
CA THR A 890 5.41 -35.76 2.14
C THR A 890 5.91 -35.85 3.59
N GLY A 891 7.16 -35.44 3.83
CA GLY A 891 7.80 -35.47 5.15
C GLY A 891 7.69 -34.15 5.92
N GLY A 892 6.68 -33.33 5.65
CA GLY A 892 6.45 -32.06 6.34
C GLY A 892 5.79 -32.24 7.70
N PHE A 893 5.96 -31.28 8.61
CA PHE A 893 5.18 -31.22 9.86
C PHE A 893 3.72 -30.85 9.60
N TYR A 894 3.51 -30.02 8.58
CA TYR A 894 2.23 -29.52 8.15
C TYR A 894 1.91 -30.00 6.73
N THR A 895 0.62 -30.10 6.41
CA THR A 895 0.19 -30.29 5.03
C THR A 895 0.54 -29.06 4.17
N SER A 896 0.48 -29.21 2.85
CA SER A 896 0.64 -28.09 1.91
C SER A 896 -0.34 -26.94 2.13
N ALA A 897 -1.47 -27.18 2.81
CA ALA A 897 -2.50 -26.20 3.14
C ALA A 897 -2.36 -25.60 4.55
N ARG A 898 -1.20 -25.74 5.21
CA ARG A 898 -0.92 -25.26 6.57
C ARG A 898 -1.78 -25.91 7.67
N ALA A 899 -2.31 -27.11 7.44
CA ALA A 899 -2.94 -27.89 8.50
C ALA A 899 -1.89 -28.76 9.22
N PRO A 900 -1.87 -28.83 10.56
CA PRO A 900 -0.96 -29.72 11.27
C PRO A 900 -1.28 -31.18 10.92
N LYS A 901 -0.27 -32.00 10.64
CA LYS A 901 -0.50 -33.45 10.38
C LYS A 901 -0.78 -34.22 11.66
N SER A 902 -0.30 -33.72 12.80
CA SER A 902 -0.62 -34.25 14.13
C SER A 902 -0.40 -33.18 15.20
N THR A 903 -1.15 -33.27 16.28
CA THR A 903 -1.01 -32.38 17.46
C THR A 903 0.25 -32.66 18.28
N LEU A 904 0.90 -33.81 18.06
CA LEU A 904 2.13 -34.23 18.75
C LEU A 904 3.41 -33.95 17.94
N PHE A 905 3.31 -33.19 16.83
CA PHE A 905 4.33 -33.13 15.78
C PHE A 905 4.33 -31.76 15.06
N PRO A 906 5.36 -30.89 15.21
CA PRO A 906 6.57 -31.04 16.02
C PRO A 906 6.32 -30.68 17.50
N TYR A 907 7.22 -31.12 18.40
CA TYR A 907 7.21 -30.69 19.80
C TYR A 907 7.37 -29.17 19.90
N LEU A 908 6.63 -28.54 20.81
CA LEU A 908 6.81 -27.13 21.15
C LEU A 908 8.20 -26.93 21.79
N LEU A 909 8.93 -25.90 21.34
CA LEU A 909 10.24 -25.51 21.84
C LEU A 909 10.19 -24.85 23.22
#